data_AF-A0A1C3L355-F1
#
_entry.id   AF-A0A1C3L355-F1
#
_cell.length_a   1.000
_cell.length_b   1.000
_cell.length_c   1.000
_cell.angle_alpha   90.00
_cell.angle_beta   90.00
_cell.angle_gamma   90.00
#
_symmetry.space_group_name_H-M   'P 1'
#
loop_
_entity.id
_entity.type
_entity.pdbx_description
1 polymer ?
#
loop_
_entity_poly.entity_id
_entity_poly.type
_entity_poly.pdbx_seq_one_letter_code
_entity_poly.pdbx_strand_id
1 'polypeptide(L)'
;MSYLNKSLSKSINALVLHLEFVKCKNLSDYKKKGKFYLIITYDHLIFYQKDFYEIQFKIFFNEILHIFHCDQSNYVHVTLKENSLTNDIGIKGINKNILIKQLCVGYSTYYMFHLNRNFYMPITKETYEERCNRTKQNSPLKKLDFSIQPFIGYRKIVFDDYFFFMHKSFQNFTTVSSESAFYVDYRGIEICIKIDDKKSMIELEQTADSNFYQLARNHLNFLINDMKLPLVIRRNFYYKKMNLSDDLAKWAGYEIYLKNETHTLVCIIFRRTYIPPLLDKRQDIYVTFRISHQSQQEFDVTDKHLFDEVYVVANSITPNDVHNTYYANLIQVQVDALIYSPEIYEFFETSIKIKPSYFDYIKMFLKSMLIILKEGDVVISSDILDFLGEDTKVERNLEYLLNVILNQISAHKYNIADLIKGAIAISRDNKMAMDNIISFFLHVREKDYVKGYESSCLELLQENDNLDIELGSLLDSNNYSVNDFFLFYLHQCGYINKYFCYKNDDNYKKIIAYILKYGINIKIKKQICKNLLVFSNDYKNKYYALMNSIISFLSNNSDHKNLCQLILSTLINITNENNELKECLLKLNISMISNFLILSNDYDIINKIVLLYINLSKEEYMCDDIINNGLLINFVDILFNIYHIDIKLKKDICINILCILGQFFNYKKYYIFILNHYIGLVDVAIYIYQTTDSFYFDKIKLIFFFKQLVQYSYILKDQVCKHLCPLIIKEIYLFQNNDFIYSSLNLFDVLCDYKINCLYLHTMQILPLFHFIKSINIIDLYKKVIKLEDKVKKNLKIVT
;
A
#
# COMPACT_ATOMS: atom_id res chain seq x y z
N MET A 1 38.09 32.42 34.77
CA MET A 1 37.88 31.84 36.12
C MET A 1 36.64 30.96 36.08
N SER A 2 36.78 29.79 36.68
CA SER A 2 35.95 28.59 36.59
C SER A 2 34.62 28.68 37.35
N TYR A 3 33.48 28.52 36.67
CA TYR A 3 32.27 27.87 37.19
C TYR A 3 31.43 27.29 36.04
N LEU A 4 32.00 26.32 35.32
CA LEU A 4 31.18 25.19 34.86
C LEU A 4 30.77 24.43 36.12
N ASN A 5 29.47 24.14 36.35
CA ASN A 5 29.04 22.83 36.88
C ASN A 5 27.51 22.64 37.02
N LYS A 6 27.04 21.65 36.24
CA LYS A 6 25.82 20.80 36.34
C LYS A 6 24.55 21.24 35.58
N SER A 7 24.28 20.51 34.49
CA SER A 7 22.96 20.40 33.85
C SER A 7 22.01 19.55 34.70
N LEU A 8 20.69 19.70 34.49
CA LEU A 8 19.64 18.87 35.09
C LEU A 8 19.92 17.36 34.94
N SER A 9 20.50 16.98 33.79
CA SER A 9 20.89 15.59 33.47
C SER A 9 22.05 15.03 34.32
N LYS A 10 22.87 15.86 34.96
CA LYS A 10 23.91 15.43 35.93
C LYS A 10 23.44 15.46 37.39
N SER A 11 22.27 16.03 37.67
CA SER A 11 21.77 16.29 39.03
C SER A 11 20.70 15.29 39.48
N ILE A 12 20.10 14.58 38.51
CA ILE A 12 19.06 13.58 38.73
C ILE A 12 19.64 12.22 38.36
N ASN A 13 20.31 11.56 39.31
CA ASN A 13 20.81 10.18 39.19
C ASN A 13 19.73 9.12 39.50
N ALA A 14 18.43 9.50 39.51
CA ALA A 14 17.33 8.68 39.97
C ALA A 14 16.18 8.64 38.95
N LEU A 15 15.43 7.53 38.92
CA LEU A 15 14.16 7.42 38.19
C LEU A 15 13.18 8.49 38.67
N VAL A 16 12.78 9.39 37.77
CA VAL A 16 11.78 10.44 37.99
C VAL A 16 10.42 9.87 37.66
N LEU A 17 9.55 9.75 38.66
CA LEU A 17 8.17 9.32 38.49
C LEU A 17 7.26 10.47 38.05
N HIS A 18 7.53 11.69 38.55
CA HIS A 18 6.74 12.88 38.25
C HIS A 18 7.57 14.16 38.41
N LEU A 19 7.33 15.15 37.57
CA LEU A 19 7.93 16.48 37.64
C LEU A 19 6.83 17.52 37.47
N GLU A 20 6.71 18.43 38.42
CA GLU A 20 5.68 19.46 38.39
C GLU A 20 6.13 20.73 39.10
N PHE A 21 5.71 21.89 38.59
CA PHE A 21 5.96 23.16 39.27
C PHE A 21 4.86 23.42 40.30
N VAL A 22 5.25 23.45 41.57
CA VAL A 22 4.33 23.53 42.71
C VAL A 22 4.54 24.79 43.53
N LYS A 23 3.50 25.20 44.26
CA LYS A 23 3.58 26.24 45.28
C LYS A 23 3.45 25.61 46.66
N CYS A 24 4.44 25.80 47.52
CA CYS A 24 4.45 25.23 48.87
C CYS A 24 4.11 26.29 49.95
N LYS A 25 3.47 25.85 51.03
CA LYS A 25 3.13 26.63 52.24
C LYS A 25 3.52 25.85 53.51
N ASN A 26 3.65 26.57 54.63
CA ASN A 26 3.92 26.04 55.97
C ASN A 26 5.30 25.36 56.12
N LEU A 27 6.35 25.95 55.55
CA LEU A 27 7.74 25.54 55.78
C LEU A 27 8.27 26.31 57.01
N SER A 28 8.59 25.62 58.09
CA SER A 28 8.84 26.20 59.42
C SER A 28 10.02 27.17 59.53
N ASP A 29 10.95 27.21 58.55
CA ASP A 29 12.18 28.01 58.67
C ASP A 29 12.53 28.93 57.49
N TYR A 30 11.58 29.18 56.58
CA TYR A 30 11.83 30.15 55.50
C TYR A 30 10.78 31.26 55.50
N LYS A 31 11.24 32.51 55.68
CA LYS A 31 10.47 33.76 55.58
C LYS A 31 9.76 33.98 54.22
N LYS A 32 9.58 32.98 53.35
CA LYS A 32 8.83 33.10 52.09
C LYS A 32 8.04 31.84 51.72
N LYS A 33 6.75 32.03 51.46
CA LYS A 33 5.97 31.19 50.52
C LYS A 33 6.77 31.05 49.22
N GLY A 34 7.10 29.83 48.81
CA GLY A 34 7.96 29.58 47.65
C GLY A 34 7.23 28.85 46.52
N LYS A 35 7.67 29.07 45.27
CA LYS A 35 7.32 28.25 44.12
C LYS A 35 8.55 27.40 43.78
N PHE A 36 8.36 26.10 43.65
CA PHE A 36 9.43 25.12 43.50
C PHE A 36 9.11 24.17 42.35
N TYR A 37 10.13 23.59 41.73
CA TYR A 37 9.92 22.38 40.95
C TYR A 37 9.97 21.18 41.90
N LEU A 38 8.85 20.47 41.99
CA LEU A 38 8.73 19.21 42.69
C LEU A 38 9.10 18.09 41.72
N ILE A 39 10.08 17.28 42.13
CA ILE A 39 10.41 16.00 41.51
C ILE A 39 10.00 14.90 42.48
N ILE A 40 9.20 13.96 42.01
CA ILE A 40 8.88 12.72 42.71
C ILE A 40 9.81 11.65 42.17
N THR A 41 10.74 11.15 42.99
CA THR A 41 11.61 10.03 42.65
C THR A 41 11.03 8.72 43.20
N TYR A 42 11.79 7.63 43.15
CA TYR A 42 11.39 6.35 43.73
C TYR A 42 11.43 6.31 45.27
N ASP A 43 12.13 7.26 45.91
CA ASP A 43 12.44 7.25 47.35
C ASP A 43 12.14 8.56 48.08
N HIS A 44 12.10 9.69 47.38
CA HIS A 44 11.82 10.99 48.00
C HIS A 44 11.16 12.00 47.06
N LEU A 45 10.58 13.03 47.66
CA LEU A 45 10.14 14.26 47.00
C LEU A 45 11.29 15.27 47.07
N ILE A 46 11.75 15.78 45.94
CA ILE A 46 12.81 16.80 45.85
C ILE A 46 12.21 18.13 45.42
N PHE A 47 12.50 19.21 46.14
CA PHE A 47 12.05 20.55 45.81
C PHE A 47 13.21 21.42 45.36
N TYR A 48 13.23 21.79 44.08
CA TYR A 48 14.22 22.69 43.49
C TYR A 48 13.72 24.13 43.43
N GLN A 49 14.65 25.09 43.52
CA GLN A 49 14.38 26.48 43.18
C GLN A 49 14.01 26.61 41.68
N LYS A 50 13.36 27.72 41.31
CA LYS A 50 12.84 27.99 39.94
C LYS A 50 13.82 27.72 38.79
N ASP A 51 15.12 27.84 39.03
CA ASP A 51 16.14 27.69 37.99
C ASP A 51 16.93 26.37 38.12
N PHE A 52 16.46 25.43 38.95
CA PHE A 52 17.07 24.12 39.23
C PHE A 52 18.53 24.14 39.73
N TYR A 53 19.03 25.31 40.15
CA TYR A 53 20.41 25.44 40.66
C TYR A 53 20.64 24.73 42.00
N GLU A 54 19.66 24.72 42.89
CA GLU A 54 19.82 24.19 44.25
C GLU A 54 18.58 23.43 44.72
N ILE A 55 18.82 22.27 45.36
CA ILE A 55 17.79 21.53 46.10
C ILE A 55 17.52 22.29 47.39
N GLN A 56 16.30 22.77 47.56
CA GLN A 56 15.89 23.56 48.72
C GLN A 56 15.56 22.65 49.90
N PHE A 57 14.90 21.52 49.65
CA PHE A 57 14.66 20.48 50.65
C PHE A 57 14.20 19.17 49.99
N LYS A 58 14.25 18.08 50.76
CA LYS A 58 13.82 16.74 50.37
C LYS A 58 12.88 16.17 51.43
N ILE A 59 11.93 15.33 51.02
CA ILE A 59 11.04 14.59 51.92
C ILE A 59 11.08 13.13 51.53
N PHE A 60 11.52 12.24 52.41
CA PHE A 60 11.51 10.81 52.11
C PHE A 60 10.10 10.22 52.22
N PHE A 61 9.77 9.23 51.39
CA PHE A 61 8.44 8.61 51.44
C PHE A 61 8.15 7.93 52.79
N ASN A 62 9.18 7.41 53.47
CA ASN A 62 9.03 6.81 54.80
C ASN A 62 8.77 7.83 55.93
N GLU A 63 9.00 9.12 55.68
CA GLU A 63 8.73 10.23 56.62
C GLU A 63 7.29 10.72 56.49
N ILE A 64 6.62 10.45 55.38
CA ILE A 64 5.22 10.82 55.16
C ILE A 64 4.34 9.96 56.06
N LEU A 65 3.62 10.61 56.98
CA LEU A 65 2.67 9.96 57.87
C LEU A 65 1.28 9.88 57.23
N HIS A 66 0.85 10.96 56.60
CA HIS A 66 -0.52 11.08 56.09
C HIS A 66 -0.64 12.15 55.01
N ILE A 67 -1.56 11.95 54.06
CA ILE A 67 -1.99 12.99 53.12
C ILE A 67 -3.42 13.41 53.40
N PHE A 68 -3.68 14.71 53.42
CA PHE A 68 -5.01 15.29 53.55
C PHE A 68 -5.45 16.00 52.27
N HIS A 69 -6.66 15.68 51.84
CA HIS A 69 -7.33 16.27 50.69
C HIS A 69 -8.59 17.02 51.14
N CYS A 70 -8.53 18.36 51.13
CA CYS A 70 -9.66 19.21 51.55
C CYS A 70 -10.56 19.64 50.37
N ASP A 71 -11.87 19.41 50.45
CA ASP A 71 -12.87 19.72 49.41
C ASP A 71 -12.77 21.13 48.77
N GLN A 72 -12.58 22.17 49.56
CA GLN A 72 -12.55 23.57 49.09
C GLN A 72 -11.12 24.12 48.91
N SER A 73 -10.10 23.32 49.20
CA SER A 73 -8.69 23.72 49.13
C SER A 73 -8.00 23.17 47.87
N ASN A 74 -7.32 24.05 47.13
CA ASN A 74 -6.45 23.66 46.02
C ASN A 74 -5.06 23.17 46.47
N TYR A 75 -4.82 23.04 47.78
CA TYR A 75 -3.60 22.47 48.35
C TYR A 75 -3.85 21.03 48.82
N VAL A 76 -2.89 20.15 48.53
CA VAL A 76 -2.70 18.84 49.16
C VAL A 76 -1.81 19.05 50.38
N HIS A 77 -2.23 18.59 51.56
CA HIS A 77 -1.43 18.71 52.78
C HIS A 77 -0.76 17.39 53.09
N VAL A 78 0.56 17.42 53.27
CA VAL A 78 1.38 16.25 53.57
C VAL A 78 1.92 16.42 54.98
N THR A 79 1.48 15.57 55.89
CA THR A 79 1.98 15.55 57.27
C THR A 79 3.10 14.54 57.41
N LEU A 80 4.18 14.96 58.06
CA LEU A 80 5.37 14.14 58.27
C LEU A 80 5.40 13.61 59.72
N LYS A 81 6.18 12.56 59.99
CA LYS A 81 6.38 12.00 61.34
C LYS A 81 7.05 13.01 62.28
N GLU A 82 6.82 12.88 63.59
CA GLU A 82 7.18 13.86 64.64
C GLU A 82 8.68 14.24 64.71
N ASN A 83 9.58 13.44 64.14
CA ASN A 83 11.03 13.70 64.11
C ASN A 83 11.50 14.55 62.92
N SER A 84 10.58 15.06 62.08
CA SER A 84 10.90 15.86 60.89
C SER A 84 10.85 17.37 61.18
N LEU A 85 11.69 18.16 60.50
CA LEU A 85 11.79 19.62 60.69
C LEU A 85 10.51 20.40 60.31
N THR A 86 9.53 19.74 59.67
CA THR A 86 8.31 20.35 59.11
C THR A 86 7.11 19.39 59.26
N ASN A 87 6.19 19.67 60.19
CA ASN A 87 5.12 18.71 60.52
C ASN A 87 3.93 18.70 59.54
N ASP A 88 3.70 19.76 58.76
CA ASP A 88 2.61 19.83 57.77
C ASP A 88 2.96 20.76 56.60
N ILE A 89 3.01 20.22 55.38
CA ILE A 89 3.38 20.95 54.17
C ILE A 89 2.20 20.99 53.20
N GLY A 90 1.75 22.19 52.87
CA GLY A 90 0.73 22.41 51.85
C GLY A 90 1.35 22.55 50.45
N ILE A 91 1.08 21.61 49.54
CA ILE A 91 1.54 21.59 48.15
C ILE A 91 0.38 21.88 47.19
N LYS A 92 0.50 22.92 46.36
CA LYS A 92 -0.43 23.21 45.26
C LYS A 92 0.23 22.94 43.92
N GLY A 93 -0.25 21.92 43.21
CA GLY A 93 0.08 21.64 41.81
C GLY A 93 -0.92 22.25 40.82
N ILE A 94 -0.74 21.92 39.55
CA ILE A 94 -1.59 22.18 38.39
C ILE A 94 -2.95 21.48 38.56
N ASN A 95 -2.93 20.19 38.91
CA ASN A 95 -4.13 19.41 39.20
C ASN A 95 -3.95 18.61 40.49
N LYS A 96 -4.77 18.93 41.48
CA LYS A 96 -4.73 18.34 42.82
C LYS A 96 -4.93 16.82 42.81
N ASN A 97 -5.82 16.30 41.97
CA ASN A 97 -6.13 14.87 41.90
C ASN A 97 -4.99 14.08 41.24
N ILE A 98 -4.37 14.66 40.21
CA ILE A 98 -3.20 14.06 39.54
C ILE A 98 -2.01 14.04 40.50
N LEU A 99 -1.75 15.14 41.20
CA LEU A 99 -0.67 15.22 42.20
C LEU A 99 -0.84 14.16 43.30
N ILE A 100 -2.06 13.95 43.80
CA ILE A 100 -2.33 12.89 44.78
C ILE A 100 -2.05 11.51 44.17
N LYS A 101 -2.55 11.22 42.97
CA LYS A 101 -2.28 9.93 42.31
C LYS A 101 -0.78 9.66 42.19
N GLN A 102 0.01 10.65 41.77
CA GLN A 102 1.45 10.50 41.63
C GLN A 102 2.17 10.32 42.97
N LEU A 103 1.73 11.01 44.02
CA LEU A 103 2.23 10.79 45.39
C LEU A 103 1.90 9.37 45.89
N CYS A 104 0.70 8.85 45.59
CA CYS A 104 0.31 7.48 45.92
C CYS A 104 1.17 6.45 45.19
N VAL A 105 1.36 6.63 43.88
CA VAL A 105 2.21 5.76 43.06
C VAL A 105 3.63 5.75 43.63
N GLY A 106 4.23 6.92 43.84
CA GLY A 106 5.59 7.01 44.39
C GLY A 106 5.73 6.35 45.77
N TYR A 107 4.77 6.56 46.67
CA TYR A 107 4.78 5.93 48.00
C TYR A 107 4.63 4.41 47.92
N SER A 108 3.67 3.91 47.16
CA SER A 108 3.48 2.46 46.98
C SER A 108 4.70 1.83 46.31
N THR A 109 5.26 2.46 45.27
CA THR A 109 6.50 2.04 44.62
C THR A 109 7.67 1.98 45.61
N TYR A 110 7.86 2.99 46.45
CA TYR A 110 8.91 3.00 47.47
C TYR A 110 8.84 1.76 48.38
N TYR A 111 7.67 1.48 48.95
CA TYR A 111 7.46 0.35 49.86
C TYR A 111 7.52 -1.01 49.16
N MET A 112 7.06 -1.09 47.91
CA MET A 112 7.23 -2.29 47.09
C MET A 112 8.70 -2.62 46.89
N PHE A 113 9.53 -1.65 46.48
CA PHE A 113 10.94 -1.89 46.20
C PHE A 113 11.80 -2.10 47.45
N HIS A 114 11.47 -1.45 48.57
CA HIS A 114 12.31 -1.52 49.77
C HIS A 114 11.86 -2.60 50.77
N LEU A 115 10.57 -2.91 50.83
CA LEU A 115 10.02 -3.89 51.79
C LEU A 115 9.31 -5.08 51.14
N ASN A 116 9.26 -5.18 49.80
CA ASN A 116 8.51 -6.21 49.06
C ASN A 116 7.04 -6.33 49.51
N ARG A 117 6.41 -5.21 49.87
CA ARG A 117 5.02 -5.16 50.35
C ARG A 117 4.26 -4.03 49.68
N ASN A 118 3.01 -4.31 49.30
CA ASN A 118 2.08 -3.31 48.78
C ASN A 118 1.49 -2.50 49.95
N PHE A 119 2.07 -1.33 50.23
CA PHE A 119 1.50 -0.36 51.14
C PHE A 119 0.79 0.74 50.36
N TYR A 120 -0.43 1.07 50.76
CA TYR A 120 -1.20 2.18 50.20
C TYR A 120 -0.98 3.44 51.03
N MET A 121 -0.88 4.59 50.35
CA MET A 121 -0.77 5.88 51.01
C MET A 121 -2.03 6.14 51.85
N PRO A 122 -1.92 6.44 53.16
CA PRO A 122 -3.05 6.85 53.97
C PRO A 122 -3.52 8.25 53.56
N ILE A 123 -4.75 8.34 53.03
CA ILE A 123 -5.35 9.57 52.51
C ILE A 123 -6.68 9.82 53.23
N THR A 124 -6.84 11.02 53.80
CA THR A 124 -8.09 11.46 54.42
C THR A 124 -8.68 12.58 53.59
N LYS A 125 -9.94 12.41 53.21
CA LYS A 125 -10.74 13.49 52.65
C LYS A 125 -11.33 14.26 53.83
N GLU A 126 -11.03 15.54 53.91
CA GLU A 126 -11.53 16.43 54.95
C GLU A 126 -12.39 17.54 54.33
N THR A 127 -13.39 18.00 55.05
CA THR A 127 -14.09 19.25 54.72
C THR A 127 -13.22 20.45 55.09
N TYR A 128 -13.55 21.62 54.56
CA TYR A 128 -12.84 22.85 54.91
C TYR A 128 -12.83 23.14 56.42
N GLU A 129 -13.93 22.84 57.10
CA GLU A 129 -14.09 23.05 58.55
C GLU A 129 -13.19 22.11 59.37
N GLU A 130 -13.18 20.81 59.02
CA GLU A 130 -12.28 19.81 59.61
C GLU A 130 -10.81 20.18 59.43
N ARG A 131 -10.44 20.70 58.26
CA ARG A 131 -9.09 21.20 58.00
C ARG A 131 -8.73 22.39 58.89
N CYS A 132 -9.64 23.36 59.06
CA CYS A 132 -9.39 24.54 59.88
C CYS A 132 -9.15 24.15 61.34
N ASN A 133 -9.92 23.18 61.84
CA ASN A 133 -9.75 22.60 63.17
C ASN A 133 -8.39 21.90 63.33
N ARG A 134 -7.97 21.10 62.34
CA ARG A 134 -6.68 20.38 62.35
C ARG A 134 -5.47 21.32 62.29
N THR A 135 -5.53 22.36 61.47
CA THR A 135 -4.38 23.24 61.16
C THR A 135 -4.29 24.49 62.05
N LYS A 136 -5.27 24.73 62.93
CA LYS A 136 -5.37 25.90 63.84
C LYS A 136 -5.21 27.27 63.14
N GLN A 137 -5.49 27.35 61.83
CA GLN A 137 -5.34 28.56 61.02
C GLN A 137 -6.64 28.92 60.32
N ASN A 138 -7.30 30.00 60.77
CA ASN A 138 -8.42 30.61 60.07
C ASN A 138 -7.89 31.60 59.01
N SER A 139 -7.66 31.13 57.78
CA SER A 139 -7.36 32.04 56.67
C SER A 139 -8.65 32.45 55.95
N PRO A 140 -8.90 33.75 55.67
CA PRO A 140 -10.06 34.16 54.89
C PRO A 140 -9.95 33.65 53.45
N LEU A 141 -11.09 33.31 52.84
CA LEU A 141 -11.19 32.97 51.42
C LEU A 141 -10.57 34.10 50.58
N LYS A 142 -9.47 33.79 49.89
CA LYS A 142 -8.92 34.67 48.84
C LYS A 142 -9.40 34.18 47.47
N LYS A 143 -9.75 35.19 46.64
CA LYS A 143 -10.13 35.17 45.22
C LYS A 143 -9.59 33.98 44.42
N LEU A 144 -10.43 33.50 43.50
CA LEU A 144 -10.07 32.59 42.40
C LEU A 144 -8.70 32.98 41.81
N ASP A 145 -7.74 32.09 42.01
CA ASP A 145 -6.39 32.16 41.47
C ASP A 145 -6.48 31.63 40.02
N PHE A 146 -6.41 32.53 39.04
CA PHE A 146 -6.30 32.13 37.64
C PHE A 146 -5.05 31.25 37.48
N SER A 147 -5.24 30.11 36.84
CA SER A 147 -4.35 28.97 36.72
C SER A 147 -2.87 29.29 36.44
N ILE A 148 -2.01 28.45 37.00
CA ILE A 148 -0.63 28.26 36.54
C ILE A 148 -0.70 27.79 35.08
N GLN A 149 -0.16 28.56 34.13
CA GLN A 149 -0.08 28.13 32.74
C GLN A 149 1.22 27.34 32.50
N PRO A 150 1.16 26.08 32.03
CA PRO A 150 2.31 25.45 31.40
C PRO A 150 2.65 26.21 30.10
N PHE A 151 3.92 26.20 29.69
CA PHE A 151 4.44 26.84 28.47
C PHE A 151 4.54 28.39 28.49
N ILE A 152 5.18 28.94 29.54
CA ILE A 152 5.57 30.37 29.57
C ILE A 152 6.44 30.70 28.35
N GLY A 153 6.04 31.70 27.56
CA GLY A 153 6.73 32.07 26.30
C GLY A 153 6.10 31.46 25.04
N TYR A 154 5.14 30.56 25.19
CA TYR A 154 4.41 29.92 24.09
C TYR A 154 2.96 30.40 24.06
N ARG A 155 2.29 30.21 22.92
CA ARG A 155 0.86 30.46 22.72
C ARG A 155 0.19 29.19 22.20
N LYS A 156 -1.07 28.98 22.60
CA LYS A 156 -1.91 27.91 22.05
C LYS A 156 -2.33 28.31 20.64
N ILE A 157 -2.06 27.45 19.68
CA ILE A 157 -2.58 27.52 18.32
C ILE A 157 -3.65 26.46 18.18
N VAL A 158 -4.74 26.83 17.52
CA VAL A 158 -5.81 25.92 17.11
C VAL A 158 -5.75 25.83 15.59
N PHE A 159 -5.65 24.62 15.07
CA PHE A 159 -5.58 24.33 13.63
C PHE A 159 -6.36 23.05 13.36
N ASP A 160 -7.38 23.16 12.49
CA ASP A 160 -8.42 22.14 12.27
C ASP A 160 -8.99 21.59 13.60
N ASP A 161 -9.10 20.27 13.69
CA ASP A 161 -9.57 19.54 14.87
C ASP A 161 -8.50 19.42 15.97
N TYR A 162 -7.39 20.16 15.90
CA TYR A 162 -6.26 20.04 16.83
C TYR A 162 -5.84 21.39 17.45
N PHE A 163 -5.13 21.30 18.56
CA PHE A 163 -4.38 22.40 19.14
C PHE A 163 -2.96 21.98 19.52
N PHE A 164 -2.04 22.93 19.53
CA PHE A 164 -0.66 22.74 19.98
C PHE A 164 -0.10 24.04 20.57
N PHE A 165 1.05 23.96 21.23
CA PHE A 165 1.76 25.13 21.76
C PHE A 165 2.98 25.44 20.91
N MET A 166 3.13 26.72 20.56
CA MET A 166 4.22 27.23 19.72
C MET A 166 4.79 28.51 20.33
N HIS A 167 6.10 28.75 20.19
CA HIS A 167 6.73 29.92 20.77
C HIS A 167 6.12 31.22 20.21
N LYS A 168 5.99 32.26 21.04
CA LYS A 168 5.30 33.51 20.68
C LYS A 168 5.97 34.30 19.56
N SER A 169 7.23 34.00 19.24
CA SER A 169 7.98 34.65 18.16
C SER A 169 7.50 34.28 16.76
N PHE A 170 6.87 33.12 16.58
CA PHE A 170 6.41 32.65 15.29
C PHE A 170 5.19 33.45 14.83
N GLN A 171 5.18 33.88 13.58
CA GLN A 171 4.06 34.57 12.94
C GLN A 171 3.47 33.68 11.85
N ASN A 172 2.15 33.74 11.69
CA ASN A 172 1.45 32.94 10.68
C ASN A 172 1.62 33.63 9.32
N PHE A 173 2.06 32.86 8.33
CA PHE A 173 2.04 33.26 6.93
C PHE A 173 0.95 32.43 6.25
N THR A 174 -0.22 33.04 6.04
CA THR A 174 -1.31 32.41 5.31
C THR A 174 -0.92 32.24 3.85
N THR A 175 -0.50 31.03 3.49
CA THR A 175 -0.39 30.60 2.09
C THR A 175 -1.79 30.36 1.51
N VAL A 176 -1.93 30.56 0.20
CA VAL A 176 -3.20 30.56 -0.55
C VAL A 176 -3.87 29.17 -0.63
N SER A 177 -3.22 28.09 -0.16
CA SER A 177 -3.79 26.75 -0.07
C SER A 177 -4.18 26.39 1.38
N SER A 178 -5.42 25.95 1.56
CA SER A 178 -6.06 25.66 2.86
C SER A 178 -5.58 24.39 3.58
N GLU A 179 -4.59 23.68 3.06
CA GLU A 179 -4.24 22.32 3.51
C GLU A 179 -3.08 22.25 4.53
N SER A 180 -2.33 23.34 4.73
CA SER A 180 -1.18 23.35 5.64
C SER A 180 -1.03 24.69 6.35
N ALA A 181 -0.71 24.67 7.64
CA ALA A 181 -0.39 25.86 8.40
C ALA A 181 1.12 26.14 8.35
N PHE A 182 1.48 27.37 7.94
CA PHE A 182 2.87 27.78 7.78
C PHE A 182 3.20 28.95 8.73
N TYR A 183 4.28 28.80 9.50
CA TYR A 183 4.72 29.80 10.47
C TYR A 183 6.21 30.07 10.33
N VAL A 184 6.62 31.32 10.53
CA VAL A 184 8.03 31.73 10.48
C VAL A 184 8.34 32.63 11.67
N ASP A 185 9.51 32.47 12.28
CA ASP A 185 10.01 33.40 13.29
C ASP A 185 11.14 34.30 12.80
N TYR A 186 11.54 35.27 13.63
CA TYR A 186 12.59 36.24 13.30
C TYR A 186 13.97 35.62 13.08
N ARG A 187 14.20 34.36 13.47
CA ARG A 187 15.46 33.64 13.27
C ARG A 187 15.49 32.93 11.91
N GLY A 188 14.40 32.97 11.15
CA GLY A 188 14.25 32.25 9.89
C GLY A 188 13.91 30.76 10.07
N ILE A 189 13.39 30.35 11.25
CA ILE A 189 12.85 29.00 11.43
C ILE A 189 11.44 28.96 10.85
N GLU A 190 11.21 28.04 9.94
CA GLU A 190 9.93 27.77 9.29
C GLU A 190 9.29 26.52 9.90
N ILE A 191 7.98 26.57 10.14
CA ILE A 191 7.15 25.46 10.63
C ILE A 191 6.04 25.23 9.63
N CYS A 192 5.96 24.02 9.09
CA CYS A 192 4.84 23.55 8.29
C CYS A 192 4.13 22.41 9.03
N ILE A 193 2.84 22.60 9.31
CA ILE A 193 1.98 21.57 9.90
C ILE A 193 0.92 21.20 8.87
N LYS A 194 0.87 19.91 8.54
CA LYS A 194 -0.13 19.34 7.64
C LYS A 194 -0.92 18.27 8.39
N ILE A 195 -2.24 18.36 8.34
CA ILE A 195 -3.15 17.36 8.90
C ILE A 195 -3.93 16.78 7.72
N ASP A 196 -3.74 15.50 7.42
CA ASP A 196 -4.49 14.84 6.35
C ASP A 196 -5.93 14.52 6.83
N ASP A 197 -6.83 14.24 5.89
CA ASP A 197 -8.19 13.79 6.22
C ASP A 197 -8.21 12.46 7.00
N LYS A 198 -9.23 12.28 7.83
CA LYS A 198 -9.48 11.01 8.54
C LYS A 198 -9.86 9.93 7.52
N LYS A 199 -9.18 8.80 7.57
CA LYS A 199 -9.39 7.65 6.66
C LYS A 199 -9.93 6.44 7.44
N SER A 200 -10.84 5.69 6.82
CA SER A 200 -11.35 4.43 7.39
C SER A 200 -10.24 3.38 7.41
N MET A 201 -10.05 2.71 8.55
CA MET A 201 -9.08 1.64 8.67
C MET A 201 -9.46 0.41 7.83
N ILE A 202 -10.75 0.25 7.47
CA ILE A 202 -11.24 -0.84 6.61
C ILE A 202 -10.79 -0.65 5.15
N GLU A 203 -10.84 0.57 4.62
CA GLU A 203 -10.55 0.85 3.20
C GLU A 203 -9.06 0.78 2.86
N LEU A 204 -8.19 0.93 3.86
CA LEU A 204 -6.77 1.20 3.66
C LEU A 204 -5.89 -0.03 3.48
N GLU A 205 -6.38 -1.23 3.77
CA GLU A 205 -5.67 -2.49 3.47
C GLU A 205 -5.33 -2.64 1.97
N GLN A 206 -6.00 -1.87 1.11
CA GLN A 206 -5.79 -1.88 -0.34
C GLN A 206 -4.74 -0.87 -0.83
N THR A 207 -4.16 -0.05 0.06
CA THR A 207 -3.23 1.05 -0.30
C THR A 207 -1.79 0.79 0.16
N ALA A 208 -0.82 1.33 -0.59
CA ALA A 208 0.61 1.20 -0.27
C ALA A 208 1.01 1.89 1.06
N ASP A 209 0.22 2.86 1.52
CA ASP A 209 0.43 3.62 2.77
C ASP A 209 -0.26 2.97 3.99
N SER A 210 -0.76 1.74 3.86
CA SER A 210 -1.26 0.94 4.98
C SER A 210 -0.20 0.81 6.07
N ASN A 211 1.04 0.51 5.68
CA ASN A 211 2.20 0.42 6.56
C ASN A 211 2.77 1.81 6.90
N PHE A 212 2.84 2.13 8.20
CA PHE A 212 3.39 3.40 8.70
C PHE A 212 4.85 3.62 8.31
N TYR A 213 5.64 2.55 8.21
CA TYR A 213 7.03 2.61 7.76
C TYR A 213 7.15 3.02 6.29
N GLN A 214 6.24 2.51 5.45
CA GLN A 214 6.19 2.86 4.03
C GLN A 214 5.72 4.29 3.84
N LEU A 215 4.74 4.76 4.62
CA LEU A 215 4.34 6.17 4.66
C LEU A 215 5.53 7.08 4.98
N ALA A 216 6.26 6.78 6.06
CA ALA A 216 7.43 7.56 6.46
C ALA A 216 8.52 7.58 5.38
N ARG A 217 8.72 6.44 4.70
CA ARG A 217 9.67 6.33 3.57
C ARG A 217 9.21 7.12 2.34
N ASN A 218 7.93 7.06 2.00
CA ASN A 218 7.34 7.80 0.88
C ASN A 218 7.46 9.32 1.13
N HIS A 219 7.15 9.76 2.35
CA HIS A 219 7.28 11.16 2.74
C HIS A 219 8.74 11.62 2.76
N LEU A 220 9.66 10.78 3.23
CA LEU A 220 11.09 11.05 3.14
C LEU A 220 11.52 11.24 1.68
N ASN A 221 11.10 10.37 0.76
CA ASN A 221 11.44 10.51 -0.66
C ASN A 221 10.88 11.83 -1.24
N PHE A 222 9.66 12.20 -0.86
CA PHE A 222 9.07 13.49 -1.22
C PHE A 222 9.88 14.69 -0.70
N LEU A 223 10.37 14.63 0.55
CA LEU A 223 11.23 15.68 1.12
C LEU A 223 12.59 15.78 0.41
N ILE A 224 13.04 14.70 -0.25
CA ILE A 224 14.33 14.62 -0.93
C ILE A 224 14.22 15.05 -2.42
N ASN A 225 13.04 14.96 -3.05
CA ASN A 225 12.70 15.43 -4.42
C ASN A 225 13.90 15.87 -5.29
N ASP A 226 14.54 14.91 -5.97
CA ASP A 226 15.65 15.10 -6.93
C ASP A 226 16.89 15.87 -6.42
N MET A 227 17.00 16.12 -5.12
CA MET A 227 18.19 16.75 -4.53
C MET A 227 19.38 15.79 -4.50
N LYS A 228 20.60 16.34 -4.66
CA LYS A 228 21.85 15.60 -4.39
C LYS A 228 21.80 15.02 -2.97
N LEU A 229 22.14 13.74 -2.85
CA LEU A 229 22.09 12.89 -1.65
C LEU A 229 22.19 13.67 -0.32
N PRO A 230 21.06 13.98 0.34
CA PRO A 230 21.08 14.70 1.61
C PRO A 230 21.70 13.84 2.72
N LEU A 231 22.42 14.47 3.64
CA LEU A 231 22.95 13.80 4.83
C LEU A 231 21.79 13.53 5.79
N VAL A 232 21.38 12.27 5.88
CA VAL A 232 20.37 11.82 6.84
C VAL A 232 21.06 11.55 8.16
N ILE A 233 20.66 12.30 9.19
CA ILE A 233 21.30 12.24 10.51
C ILE A 233 20.50 11.36 11.47
N ARG A 234 19.15 11.36 11.42
CA ARG A 234 18.31 10.45 12.21
C ARG A 234 17.08 9.96 11.46
N ARG A 235 16.71 8.71 11.75
CA ARG A 235 15.49 8.03 11.29
C ARG A 235 15.03 7.04 12.36
N ASN A 236 14.19 7.50 13.28
CA ASN A 236 13.82 6.73 14.47
C ASN A 236 12.32 6.77 14.72
N PHE A 237 11.82 5.76 15.42
CA PHE A 237 10.49 5.85 16.01
C PHE A 237 10.43 6.96 17.04
N TYR A 238 9.32 7.70 17.02
CA TYR A 238 9.08 8.83 17.89
C TYR A 238 7.88 8.56 18.78
N TYR A 239 8.08 8.69 20.09
CA TYR A 239 7.01 8.52 21.08
C TYR A 239 6.51 9.90 21.51
N LYS A 240 5.23 10.16 21.25
CA LYS A 240 4.56 11.38 21.69
C LYS A 240 4.50 11.43 23.21
N LYS A 241 4.98 12.52 23.81
CA LYS A 241 5.20 12.62 25.27
C LYS A 241 4.08 13.29 26.05
N MET A 242 3.10 13.91 25.39
CA MET A 242 1.99 14.60 26.07
C MET A 242 0.65 14.08 25.54
N ASN A 243 -0.31 13.86 26.44
CA ASN A 243 -1.71 13.62 26.11
C ASN A 243 -2.54 14.64 26.89
N LEU A 244 -2.78 15.82 26.30
CA LEU A 244 -3.38 16.95 27.02
C LEU A 244 -4.92 16.90 27.06
N SER A 245 -5.54 16.00 26.29
CA SER A 245 -7.00 15.83 26.23
C SER A 245 -7.48 14.48 26.78
N ASP A 246 -6.60 13.60 27.27
CA ASP A 246 -6.95 12.21 27.63
C ASP A 246 -7.49 11.41 26.44
N ASP A 247 -6.87 11.61 25.27
CA ASP A 247 -7.22 10.95 24.00
C ASP A 247 -7.10 9.42 24.11
N LEU A 248 -8.14 8.71 23.71
CA LEU A 248 -8.18 7.23 23.66
C LEU A 248 -7.47 6.67 22.43
N ALA A 249 -7.23 7.49 21.40
CA ALA A 249 -6.57 7.05 20.19
C ALA A 249 -5.11 6.66 20.43
N LYS A 250 -4.63 5.66 19.69
CA LYS A 250 -3.23 5.25 19.72
C LYS A 250 -2.41 6.15 18.81
N TRP A 251 -1.25 6.60 19.29
CA TRP A 251 -0.32 7.45 18.53
C TRP A 251 0.95 6.68 18.18
N ALA A 252 1.25 6.57 16.88
CA ALA A 252 2.55 6.17 16.37
C ALA A 252 3.28 7.40 15.82
N GLY A 253 4.59 7.48 16.02
CA GLY A 253 5.40 8.59 15.51
C GLY A 253 6.67 8.12 14.84
N TYR A 254 7.15 8.89 13.87
CA TYR A 254 8.43 8.68 13.20
C TYR A 254 9.15 10.02 13.00
N GLU A 255 10.42 10.08 13.41
CA GLU A 255 11.28 11.25 13.31
C GLU A 255 12.25 11.09 12.14
N ILE A 256 12.31 12.12 11.30
CA ILE A 256 13.26 12.27 10.21
C ILE A 256 14.07 13.54 10.45
N TYR A 257 15.39 13.39 10.49
CA TYR A 257 16.31 14.52 10.57
C TYR A 257 17.34 14.44 9.45
N LEU A 258 17.40 15.48 8.62
CA LEU A 258 18.32 15.55 7.49
C LEU A 258 18.86 16.96 7.26
N LYS A 259 20.03 17.04 6.62
CA LYS A 259 20.63 18.26 6.11
C LYS A 259 20.91 18.11 4.62
N ASN A 260 20.53 19.11 3.84
CA ASN A 260 20.90 19.21 2.44
C ASN A 260 21.95 20.33 2.25
N GLU A 261 22.24 20.74 1.02
CA GLU A 261 23.26 21.78 0.76
C GLU A 261 22.88 23.17 1.31
N THR A 262 21.60 23.42 1.57
CA THR A 262 21.08 24.77 1.85
C THR A 262 20.29 24.88 3.15
N HIS A 263 19.76 23.79 3.69
CA HIS A 263 18.80 23.75 4.77
C HIS A 263 19.00 22.56 5.71
N THR A 264 18.64 22.80 6.97
CA THR A 264 18.43 21.78 7.99
C THR A 264 16.92 21.52 8.12
N LEU A 265 16.52 20.25 8.11
CA LEU A 265 15.12 19.80 8.10
C LEU A 265 14.88 18.77 9.20
N VAL A 266 13.88 19.00 10.06
CA VAL A 266 13.40 18.04 11.05
C VAL A 266 11.91 17.83 10.84
N CYS A 267 11.49 16.59 10.58
CA CYS A 267 10.08 16.24 10.41
C CYS A 267 9.68 15.16 11.42
N ILE A 268 8.55 15.38 12.11
CA ILE A 268 7.88 14.36 12.90
C ILE A 268 6.55 14.03 12.24
N ILE A 269 6.40 12.76 11.87
CA ILE A 269 5.18 12.21 11.29
C ILE A 269 4.45 11.47 12.41
N PHE A 270 3.19 11.81 12.64
CA PHE A 270 2.31 11.08 13.53
C PHE A 270 1.23 10.35 12.74
N ARG A 271 0.88 9.16 13.21
CA ARG A 271 -0.33 8.44 12.84
C ARG A 271 -1.16 8.21 14.08
N ARG A 272 -2.33 8.83 14.13
CA ARG A 272 -3.34 8.65 15.17
C ARG A 272 -4.34 7.58 14.69
N THR A 273 -4.45 6.45 15.38
CA THR A 273 -5.35 5.33 15.03
C THR A 273 -6.37 5.08 16.13
N TYR A 274 -7.48 4.42 15.77
CA TYR A 274 -8.61 4.16 16.67
C TYR A 274 -9.25 5.46 17.17
N ILE A 275 -9.54 6.38 16.24
CA ILE A 275 -10.10 7.69 16.56
C ILE A 275 -11.58 7.55 16.98
N PRO A 276 -12.00 8.07 18.15
CA PRO A 276 -13.41 8.08 18.57
C PRO A 276 -14.34 8.82 17.57
N PRO A 277 -15.66 8.51 17.55
CA PRO A 277 -16.38 7.64 18.49
C PRO A 277 -16.47 6.17 18.06
N LEU A 278 -16.17 5.83 16.81
CA LEU A 278 -16.27 4.45 16.30
C LEU A 278 -14.95 3.67 16.38
N LEU A 279 -13.83 4.35 16.65
CA LEU A 279 -12.50 3.73 16.81
C LEU A 279 -12.03 2.95 15.57
N ASP A 280 -12.60 3.25 14.40
CA ASP A 280 -12.32 2.61 13.11
C ASP A 280 -11.60 3.55 12.13
N LYS A 281 -11.19 4.73 12.59
CA LYS A 281 -10.52 5.75 11.78
C LYS A 281 -9.07 5.95 12.18
N ARG A 282 -8.29 6.39 11.20
CA ARG A 282 -6.92 6.90 11.38
C ARG A 282 -6.73 8.25 10.72
N GLN A 283 -5.72 8.99 11.17
CA GLN A 283 -5.34 10.28 10.61
C GLN A 283 -3.82 10.45 10.70
N ASP A 284 -3.22 10.95 9.62
CA ASP A 284 -1.79 11.20 9.51
C ASP A 284 -1.52 12.70 9.65
N ILE A 285 -0.51 13.07 10.44
CA ILE A 285 -0.17 14.46 10.79
C ILE A 285 1.34 14.65 10.60
N TYR A 286 1.74 15.71 9.94
CA TYR A 286 3.13 16.03 9.63
C TYR A 286 3.52 17.35 10.28
N VAL A 287 4.63 17.34 11.01
CA VAL A 287 5.20 18.52 11.66
C VAL A 287 6.62 18.70 11.14
N THR A 288 6.79 19.63 10.20
CA THR A 288 8.07 19.86 9.52
C THR A 288 8.64 21.21 9.93
N PHE A 289 9.87 21.19 10.42
CA PHE A 289 10.66 22.39 10.68
C PHE A 289 11.78 22.49 9.66
N ARG A 290 12.01 23.71 9.18
CA ARG A 290 13.05 24.03 8.19
C ARG A 290 13.78 25.31 8.59
N ILE A 291 15.09 25.34 8.40
CA ILE A 291 15.90 26.55 8.56
C ILE A 291 17.04 26.53 7.53
N SER A 292 17.36 27.67 6.93
CA SER A 292 18.48 27.79 6.00
C SER A 292 19.83 27.80 6.76
N HIS A 293 20.89 27.26 6.16
CA HIS A 293 22.23 27.32 6.76
C HIS A 293 22.73 28.75 6.94
N GLN A 294 22.31 29.67 6.06
CA GLN A 294 22.57 31.10 6.20
C GLN A 294 21.95 31.65 7.49
N SER A 295 20.66 31.40 7.72
CA SER A 295 19.96 31.83 8.94
C SER A 295 20.51 31.15 10.19
N GLN A 296 20.94 29.88 10.11
CA GLN A 296 21.61 29.22 11.24
C GLN A 296 22.89 29.93 11.66
N GLN A 297 23.70 30.39 10.69
CA GLN A 297 24.94 31.12 10.95
C GLN A 297 24.67 32.55 11.43
N GLU A 298 23.76 33.26 10.78
CA GLU A 298 23.43 34.66 11.08
C GLU A 298 22.84 34.83 12.49
N PHE A 299 21.98 33.91 12.92
CA PHE A 299 21.25 33.99 14.19
C PHE A 299 21.77 33.02 15.27
N ASP A 300 22.93 32.40 15.07
CA ASP A 300 23.55 31.41 15.98
C ASP A 300 22.57 30.29 16.43
N VAL A 301 21.77 29.78 15.48
CA VAL A 301 20.76 28.75 15.73
C VAL A 301 21.38 27.36 15.59
N THR A 302 21.75 26.78 16.72
CA THR A 302 22.18 25.37 16.79
C THR A 302 21.05 24.40 16.46
N ASP A 303 21.41 23.19 16.00
CA ASP A 303 20.45 22.09 15.77
C ASP A 303 19.62 21.78 17.03
N LYS A 304 20.20 21.97 18.22
CA LYS A 304 19.51 21.79 19.51
C LYS A 304 18.32 22.73 19.65
N HIS A 305 18.48 24.00 19.29
CA HIS A 305 17.37 24.97 19.34
C HIS A 305 16.23 24.55 18.41
N LEU A 306 16.55 23.97 17.24
CA LEU A 306 15.56 23.44 16.31
C LEU A 306 14.80 22.24 16.92
N PHE A 307 15.52 21.30 17.54
CA PHE A 307 14.90 20.14 18.22
C PHE A 307 13.96 20.53 19.35
N ASP A 308 14.37 21.48 20.19
CA ASP A 308 13.59 21.91 21.34
C ASP A 308 12.23 22.50 20.87
N GLU A 309 12.22 23.28 19.79
CA GLU A 309 10.99 23.83 19.20
C GLU A 309 10.11 22.73 18.56
N VAL A 310 10.72 21.85 17.75
CA VAL A 310 10.04 20.72 17.10
C VAL A 310 9.32 19.86 18.13
N TYR A 311 10.01 19.47 19.20
CA TYR A 311 9.46 18.57 20.20
C TYR A 311 8.37 19.21 21.04
N VAL A 312 8.43 20.52 21.32
CA VAL A 312 7.33 21.21 22.02
C VAL A 312 6.07 21.21 21.15
N VAL A 313 6.18 21.61 19.89
CA VAL A 313 5.04 21.62 18.96
C VAL A 313 4.51 20.20 18.78
N ALA A 314 5.35 19.25 18.37
CA ALA A 314 4.94 17.89 18.08
C ALA A 314 4.32 17.17 19.29
N ASN A 315 4.91 17.30 20.49
CA ASN A 315 4.34 16.65 21.67
C ASN A 315 3.01 17.27 22.10
N SER A 316 2.86 18.59 21.95
CA SER A 316 1.67 19.30 22.40
C SER A 316 0.47 19.21 21.46
N ILE A 317 0.65 18.74 20.21
CA ILE A 317 -0.46 18.45 19.30
C ILE A 317 -1.49 17.56 19.99
N THR A 318 -2.72 18.04 20.09
CA THR A 318 -3.79 17.40 20.86
C THR A 318 -5.11 17.67 20.16
N PRO A 319 -6.02 16.68 20.03
CA PRO A 319 -7.33 16.93 19.44
C PRO A 319 -8.13 17.94 20.28
N ASN A 320 -8.91 18.79 19.61
CA ASN A 320 -9.81 19.77 20.22
C ASN A 320 -11.07 19.12 20.80
N ASP A 321 -11.43 17.93 20.31
CA ASP A 321 -12.66 17.24 20.69
C ASP A 321 -12.73 16.97 22.21
N VAL A 322 -13.87 17.33 22.79
CA VAL A 322 -14.21 17.11 24.21
C VAL A 322 -14.87 15.73 24.40
N HIS A 323 -15.13 15.02 23.31
CA HIS A 323 -15.87 13.75 23.27
C HIS A 323 -14.93 12.55 23.03
N ASN A 324 -14.04 12.25 23.98
CA ASN A 324 -13.30 10.99 24.01
C ASN A 324 -14.19 9.78 24.38
N THR A 325 -15.50 9.86 24.11
CA THR A 325 -16.46 8.78 24.33
C THR A 325 -16.65 8.00 23.04
N TYR A 326 -16.72 6.68 23.14
CA TYR A 326 -16.98 5.80 22.00
C TYR A 326 -18.40 5.23 22.04
N TYR A 327 -18.93 4.86 20.87
CA TYR A 327 -20.29 4.31 20.73
C TYR A 327 -20.27 2.79 20.79
N ALA A 328 -20.26 2.24 22.01
CA ALA A 328 -20.16 0.80 22.25
C ALA A 328 -21.16 -0.04 21.44
N ASN A 329 -22.42 0.40 21.32
CA ASN A 329 -23.44 -0.35 20.57
C ASN A 329 -23.18 -0.39 19.06
N LEU A 330 -22.70 0.72 18.48
CA LEU A 330 -22.38 0.76 17.05
C LEU A 330 -21.11 -0.06 16.77
N ILE A 331 -20.11 0.05 17.64
CA ILE A 331 -18.91 -0.78 17.57
C ILE A 331 -19.27 -2.27 17.70
N GLN A 332 -20.18 -2.63 18.62
CA GLN A 332 -20.64 -4.01 18.76
C GLN A 332 -21.29 -4.53 17.47
N VAL A 333 -22.14 -3.75 16.81
CA VAL A 333 -22.76 -4.14 15.53
C VAL A 333 -21.71 -4.32 14.43
N GLN A 334 -20.70 -3.44 14.36
CA GLN A 334 -19.61 -3.56 13.39
C GLN A 334 -18.70 -4.77 13.69
N VAL A 335 -18.42 -5.04 14.96
CA VAL A 335 -17.68 -6.23 15.41
C VAL A 335 -18.45 -7.51 15.09
N ASP A 336 -19.77 -7.49 15.28
CA ASP A 336 -20.69 -8.57 14.91
C ASP A 336 -20.83 -8.72 13.40
N ALA A 337 -20.45 -7.73 12.59
CA ALA A 337 -20.45 -7.84 11.14
C ALA A 337 -19.16 -8.49 10.59
N LEU A 338 -18.18 -8.76 11.45
CA LEU A 338 -16.89 -9.38 11.08
C LEU A 338 -16.10 -8.61 10.01
N ILE A 339 -16.27 -7.29 9.91
CA ILE A 339 -15.71 -6.45 8.82
C ILE A 339 -14.28 -5.93 9.06
N TYR A 340 -13.75 -6.06 10.27
CA TYR A 340 -12.45 -5.51 10.64
C TYR A 340 -11.27 -6.48 10.43
N SER A 341 -10.06 -5.92 10.45
CA SER A 341 -8.83 -6.70 10.48
C SER A 341 -8.61 -7.33 11.87
N PRO A 342 -7.82 -8.40 11.96
CA PRO A 342 -7.48 -9.04 13.24
C PRO A 342 -6.91 -8.05 14.27
N GLU A 343 -6.05 -7.11 13.85
CA GLU A 343 -5.42 -6.13 14.75
C GLU A 343 -6.44 -5.15 15.35
N ILE A 344 -7.53 -4.88 14.64
CA ILE A 344 -8.62 -4.04 15.15
C ILE A 344 -9.45 -4.81 16.17
N TYR A 345 -9.72 -6.09 15.93
CA TYR A 345 -10.40 -6.95 16.92
C TYR A 345 -9.58 -7.12 18.19
N GLU A 346 -8.27 -7.33 18.06
CA GLU A 346 -7.35 -7.36 19.21
C GLU A 346 -7.47 -6.07 20.02
N PHE A 347 -7.45 -4.91 19.34
CA PHE A 347 -7.62 -3.62 20.01
C PHE A 347 -8.98 -3.52 20.73
N PHE A 348 -10.07 -3.94 20.10
CA PHE A 348 -11.40 -3.88 20.71
C PHE A 348 -11.54 -4.81 21.92
N GLU A 349 -11.00 -6.03 21.84
CA GLU A 349 -11.00 -6.97 22.95
C GLU A 349 -10.11 -6.45 24.10
N THR A 350 -8.90 -5.99 23.80
CA THR A 350 -7.93 -5.58 24.81
C THR A 350 -8.32 -4.27 25.48
N SER A 351 -8.68 -3.26 24.69
CA SER A 351 -8.80 -1.86 25.12
C SER A 351 -10.20 -1.50 25.61
N ILE A 352 -11.26 -2.00 24.97
CA ILE A 352 -12.66 -1.67 25.31
C ILE A 352 -13.53 -2.88 25.66
N LYS A 353 -12.96 -4.09 25.70
CA LYS A 353 -13.62 -5.35 26.10
C LYS A 353 -14.84 -5.72 25.24
N ILE A 354 -14.82 -5.37 23.95
CA ILE A 354 -15.85 -5.75 22.99
C ILE A 354 -15.36 -6.93 22.15
N LYS A 355 -16.21 -7.96 22.01
CA LYS A 355 -16.00 -9.14 21.16
C LYS A 355 -17.30 -9.44 20.38
N PRO A 356 -17.27 -10.21 19.28
CA PRO A 356 -18.48 -10.63 18.59
C PRO A 356 -19.47 -11.29 19.55
N SER A 357 -20.74 -10.88 19.51
CA SER A 357 -21.79 -11.38 20.40
C SER A 357 -22.00 -12.88 20.29
N TYR A 358 -21.72 -13.44 19.11
CA TYR A 358 -21.80 -14.86 18.80
C TYR A 358 -20.43 -15.58 18.83
N PHE A 359 -19.40 -14.98 19.44
CA PHE A 359 -18.05 -15.56 19.54
C PHE A 359 -18.03 -16.98 20.10
N ASP A 360 -18.87 -17.28 21.09
CA ASP A 360 -18.92 -18.61 21.69
C ASP A 360 -19.51 -19.65 20.73
N TYR A 361 -20.50 -19.27 19.90
CA TYR A 361 -21.03 -20.13 18.84
C TYR A 361 -19.99 -20.41 17.76
N ILE A 362 -19.20 -19.39 17.40
CA ILE A 362 -18.07 -19.54 16.47
C ILE A 362 -17.07 -20.58 17.03
N LYS A 363 -16.70 -20.44 18.30
CA LYS A 363 -15.76 -21.36 18.96
C LYS A 363 -16.31 -22.79 18.98
N MET A 364 -17.60 -22.97 19.31
CA MET A 364 -18.26 -24.27 19.29
C MET A 364 -18.28 -24.90 17.90
N PHE A 365 -18.65 -24.13 16.88
CA PHE A 365 -18.69 -24.58 15.48
C PHE A 365 -17.30 -25.07 15.02
N LEU A 366 -16.24 -24.30 15.29
CA LEU A 366 -14.88 -24.70 14.97
C LEU A 366 -14.43 -25.97 15.72
N LYS A 367 -14.77 -26.08 17.01
CA LYS A 367 -14.45 -27.28 17.80
C LYS A 367 -15.11 -28.52 17.20
N SER A 368 -16.40 -28.44 16.86
CA SER A 368 -17.13 -29.53 16.22
C SER A 368 -16.54 -29.91 14.86
N MET A 369 -16.22 -28.92 14.02
CA MET A 369 -15.57 -29.14 12.73
C MET A 369 -14.22 -29.86 12.88
N LEU A 370 -13.37 -29.42 13.81
CA LEU A 370 -12.05 -30.00 14.02
C LEU A 370 -12.10 -31.42 14.60
N ILE A 371 -13.11 -31.75 15.42
CA ILE A 371 -13.34 -33.13 15.89
C ILE A 371 -13.64 -34.04 14.70
N ILE A 372 -14.53 -33.62 13.81
CA ILE A 372 -14.88 -34.40 12.60
C ILE A 372 -13.64 -34.61 11.72
N LEU A 373 -12.77 -33.60 11.59
CA LEU A 373 -11.57 -33.68 10.75
C LEU A 373 -10.45 -34.55 11.31
N LYS A 374 -10.40 -34.81 12.63
CA LYS A 374 -9.45 -35.77 13.20
C LYS A 374 -9.64 -37.18 12.62
N GLU A 375 -10.85 -37.53 12.21
CA GLU A 375 -11.12 -38.81 11.57
C GLU A 375 -10.54 -38.90 10.14
N GLY A 376 -10.30 -37.76 9.50
CA GLY A 376 -9.73 -37.68 8.15
C GLY A 376 -8.20 -37.63 8.11
N ASP A 377 -7.52 -38.13 9.16
CA ASP A 377 -6.05 -38.13 9.32
C ASP A 377 -5.38 -36.75 9.18
N VAL A 378 -6.12 -35.67 9.47
CA VAL A 378 -5.54 -34.31 9.46
C VAL A 378 -4.76 -34.06 10.74
N VAL A 379 -3.48 -33.71 10.61
CA VAL A 379 -2.63 -33.30 11.74
C VAL A 379 -3.07 -31.91 12.21
N ILE A 380 -3.85 -31.88 13.30
CA ILE A 380 -4.22 -30.64 13.98
C ILE A 380 -3.15 -30.33 15.02
N SER A 381 -2.55 -29.13 14.93
CA SER A 381 -1.58 -28.66 15.93
C SER A 381 -2.14 -28.74 17.35
N SER A 382 -1.34 -29.23 18.30
CA SER A 382 -1.67 -29.23 19.73
C SER A 382 -2.12 -27.85 20.20
N ASP A 383 -1.46 -26.79 19.74
CA ASP A 383 -1.81 -25.39 20.08
C ASP A 383 -3.27 -25.02 19.75
N ILE A 384 -3.84 -25.59 18.68
CA ILE A 384 -5.25 -25.35 18.28
C ILE A 384 -6.20 -26.13 19.20
N LEU A 385 -5.84 -27.35 19.57
CA LEU A 385 -6.63 -28.18 20.48
C LEU A 385 -6.62 -27.61 21.91
N ASP A 386 -5.45 -27.16 22.36
CA ASP A 386 -5.26 -26.48 23.63
C ASP A 386 -6.00 -25.13 23.67
N PHE A 387 -6.03 -24.39 22.56
CA PHE A 387 -6.84 -23.17 22.42
C PHE A 387 -8.34 -23.44 22.54
N LEU A 388 -8.83 -24.54 21.96
CA LEU A 388 -10.26 -24.88 21.99
C LEU A 388 -10.71 -25.37 23.38
N GLY A 389 -9.81 -26.02 24.13
CA GLY A 389 -10.00 -26.44 25.52
C GLY A 389 -11.12 -27.46 25.73
N GLU A 390 -11.19 -28.06 26.92
CA GLU A 390 -12.34 -28.88 27.35
C GLU A 390 -13.49 -28.03 27.89
N ASP A 391 -13.16 -26.92 28.57
CA ASP A 391 -14.12 -26.04 29.26
C ASP A 391 -14.22 -24.62 28.66
N THR A 392 -15.40 -24.03 28.81
CA THR A 392 -15.83 -22.69 28.34
C THR A 392 -15.09 -21.49 28.97
N LYS A 393 -13.98 -21.70 29.67
CA LYS A 393 -13.19 -20.64 30.32
C LYS A 393 -11.75 -20.63 29.84
N VAL A 394 -11.50 -20.02 28.69
CA VAL A 394 -10.13 -19.65 28.28
C VAL A 394 -10.13 -18.18 27.87
N GLU A 395 -9.51 -17.34 28.70
CA GLU A 395 -9.30 -15.90 28.51
C GLU A 395 -8.17 -15.59 27.49
N ARG A 396 -8.13 -16.23 26.30
CA ARG A 396 -7.04 -15.93 25.33
C ARG A 396 -7.49 -15.76 23.87
N ASN A 397 -7.21 -14.55 23.39
CA ASN A 397 -7.08 -13.92 22.07
C ASN A 397 -8.14 -14.20 20.97
N LEU A 398 -9.18 -13.36 20.93
CA LEU A 398 -10.15 -13.20 19.84
C LEU A 398 -9.44 -13.05 18.48
N GLU A 399 -8.34 -12.32 18.46
CA GLU A 399 -7.50 -12.10 17.27
C GLU A 399 -7.05 -13.42 16.65
N TYR A 400 -6.66 -14.42 17.46
CA TYR A 400 -6.21 -15.71 16.95
C TYR A 400 -7.36 -16.49 16.32
N LEU A 401 -8.53 -16.50 16.97
CA LEU A 401 -9.72 -17.16 16.42
C LEU A 401 -10.19 -16.49 15.13
N LEU A 402 -10.21 -15.17 15.11
CA LEU A 402 -10.59 -14.41 13.93
C LEU A 402 -9.52 -14.47 12.83
N ASN A 403 -8.23 -14.61 13.15
CA ASN A 403 -7.21 -14.96 12.17
C ASN A 403 -7.46 -16.35 11.55
N VAL A 404 -7.87 -17.33 12.36
CA VAL A 404 -8.26 -18.64 11.86
C VAL A 404 -9.49 -18.51 10.94
N ILE A 405 -10.47 -17.67 11.24
CA ILE A 405 -11.75 -17.63 10.53
C ILE A 405 -11.79 -16.61 9.38
N LEU A 406 -11.41 -15.36 9.65
CA LEU A 406 -11.49 -14.22 8.73
C LEU A 406 -10.36 -14.21 7.70
N ASN A 407 -9.14 -14.61 8.10
CA ASN A 407 -8.01 -14.75 7.16
C ASN A 407 -8.01 -16.09 6.41
N GLN A 408 -9.17 -16.76 6.36
CA GLN A 408 -9.37 -17.95 5.57
C GLN A 408 -8.31 -19.03 5.87
N ILE A 409 -8.19 -19.27 7.18
CA ILE A 409 -7.28 -20.14 7.91
C ILE A 409 -5.83 -20.02 7.42
N SER A 410 -5.12 -19.02 7.93
CA SER A 410 -3.67 -18.94 7.87
C SER A 410 -3.09 -18.84 9.29
N ALA A 411 -3.22 -19.94 10.03
CA ALA A 411 -2.25 -20.25 11.09
C ALA A 411 -1.08 -20.97 10.42
N HIS A 412 0.16 -20.76 10.89
CA HIS A 412 1.37 -21.43 10.34
C HIS A 412 1.31 -22.99 10.35
N LYS A 413 0.22 -23.62 10.83
CA LYS A 413 0.07 -25.06 11.03
C LYS A 413 -1.24 -25.68 10.52
N TYR A 414 -2.25 -24.90 10.13
CA TYR A 414 -3.53 -25.42 9.61
C TYR A 414 -4.14 -24.38 8.65
N ASN A 415 -4.59 -24.81 7.47
CA ASN A 415 -5.18 -23.94 6.45
C ASN A 415 -6.41 -24.54 5.76
N ILE A 416 -7.08 -23.77 4.89
CA ILE A 416 -8.27 -24.25 4.17
C ILE A 416 -7.99 -25.44 3.24
N ALA A 417 -6.78 -25.57 2.71
CA ALA A 417 -6.43 -26.76 1.95
C ALA A 417 -6.40 -28.02 2.85
N ASP A 418 -5.96 -27.88 4.11
CA ASP A 418 -5.97 -28.98 5.08
C ASP A 418 -7.40 -29.35 5.48
N LEU A 419 -8.29 -28.37 5.66
CA LEU A 419 -9.74 -28.58 5.85
C LEU A 419 -10.33 -29.42 4.72
N ILE A 420 -10.07 -29.04 3.46
CA ILE A 420 -10.65 -29.71 2.30
C ILE A 420 -10.04 -31.09 2.08
N LYS A 421 -8.73 -31.26 2.30
CA LYS A 421 -8.07 -32.58 2.24
C LYS A 421 -8.59 -33.52 3.33
N GLY A 422 -8.83 -33.02 4.54
CA GLY A 422 -9.50 -33.78 5.59
C GLY A 422 -10.92 -34.17 5.19
N ALA A 423 -11.67 -33.22 4.63
CA ALA A 423 -13.02 -33.46 4.16
C ALA A 423 -13.11 -34.56 3.07
N ILE A 424 -12.08 -34.66 2.24
CA ILE A 424 -11.88 -35.71 1.24
C ILE A 424 -11.65 -37.09 1.88
N ALA A 425 -11.03 -37.15 3.05
CA ALA A 425 -10.63 -38.37 3.74
C ALA A 425 -11.67 -38.89 4.76
N ILE A 426 -12.70 -38.09 5.08
CA ILE A 426 -13.74 -38.44 6.06
C ILE A 426 -14.53 -39.71 5.67
N SER A 427 -14.85 -40.49 6.70
CA SER A 427 -15.67 -41.70 6.63
C SER A 427 -17.12 -41.40 6.18
N ARG A 428 -17.86 -42.41 5.71
CA ARG A 428 -19.26 -42.22 5.26
C ARG A 428 -20.18 -41.73 6.38
N ASP A 429 -19.90 -42.11 7.62
CA ASP A 429 -20.78 -41.83 8.77
C ASP A 429 -20.85 -40.34 9.11
N ASN A 430 -19.73 -39.61 8.94
CA ASN A 430 -19.66 -38.16 9.18
C ASN A 430 -19.72 -37.31 7.91
N LYS A 431 -19.95 -37.94 6.75
CA LYS A 431 -19.97 -37.26 5.45
C LYS A 431 -21.04 -36.18 5.38
N MET A 432 -22.25 -36.47 5.85
CA MET A 432 -23.37 -35.52 5.85
C MET A 432 -23.07 -34.27 6.70
N ALA A 433 -22.47 -34.47 7.88
CA ALA A 433 -22.07 -33.35 8.75
C ALA A 433 -20.98 -32.49 8.09
N MET A 434 -19.99 -33.12 7.44
CA MET A 434 -18.97 -32.40 6.71
C MET A 434 -19.53 -31.66 5.49
N ASP A 435 -20.43 -32.28 4.74
CA ASP A 435 -21.05 -31.67 3.56
C ASP A 435 -21.88 -30.44 3.95
N ASN A 436 -22.57 -30.48 5.10
CA ASN A 436 -23.23 -29.30 5.68
C ASN A 436 -22.24 -28.17 6.01
N ILE A 437 -21.06 -28.50 6.56
CA ILE A 437 -20.00 -27.53 6.86
C ILE A 437 -19.45 -26.93 5.55
N ILE A 438 -19.21 -27.75 4.54
CA ILE A 438 -18.72 -27.30 3.22
C ILE A 438 -19.76 -26.41 2.55
N SER A 439 -21.04 -26.79 2.56
CA SER A 439 -22.14 -25.96 2.07
C SER A 439 -22.19 -24.61 2.79
N PHE A 440 -22.05 -24.61 4.12
CA PHE A 440 -22.01 -23.37 4.89
C PHE A 440 -20.85 -22.45 4.45
N PHE A 441 -19.66 -22.99 4.21
CA PHE A 441 -18.51 -22.21 3.73
C PHE A 441 -18.62 -21.78 2.26
N LEU A 442 -19.23 -22.59 1.40
CA LEU A 442 -19.50 -22.24 0.00
C LEU A 442 -20.54 -21.12 -0.11
N HIS A 443 -21.54 -21.13 0.77
CA HIS A 443 -22.47 -20.04 1.06
C HIS A 443 -23.12 -19.41 -0.18
N VAL A 444 -23.76 -20.22 -1.03
CA VAL A 444 -24.51 -19.70 -2.18
C VAL A 444 -25.79 -19.02 -1.68
N ARG A 445 -26.00 -17.75 -2.05
CA ARG A 445 -27.15 -16.95 -1.58
C ARG A 445 -27.56 -15.84 -2.54
N GLU A 446 -28.85 -15.52 -2.57
CA GLU A 446 -29.38 -14.32 -3.25
C GLU A 446 -28.79 -13.02 -2.64
N LYS A 447 -28.41 -12.07 -3.51
CA LYS A 447 -27.73 -10.81 -3.13
C LYS A 447 -28.64 -9.82 -2.39
N ASP A 448 -29.95 -10.01 -2.43
CA ASP A 448 -30.93 -9.18 -1.72
C ASP A 448 -31.16 -9.62 -0.26
N TYR A 449 -30.55 -10.73 0.14
CA TYR A 449 -30.63 -11.31 1.48
C TYR A 449 -32.05 -11.69 1.93
N VAL A 450 -33.05 -11.70 1.03
CA VAL A 450 -34.45 -12.00 1.35
C VAL A 450 -34.61 -13.45 1.81
N LYS A 451 -33.91 -14.37 1.15
CA LYS A 451 -33.80 -15.76 1.58
C LYS A 451 -32.49 -16.02 2.31
N GLY A 452 -32.48 -17.07 3.13
CA GLY A 452 -31.26 -17.64 3.68
C GLY A 452 -30.34 -18.17 2.58
N TYR A 453 -29.13 -18.60 2.96
CA TYR A 453 -28.25 -19.29 2.02
C TYR A 453 -28.80 -20.69 1.70
N GLU A 454 -28.45 -21.21 0.53
CA GLU A 454 -28.85 -22.54 0.09
C GLU A 454 -28.09 -23.61 0.89
N SER A 455 -28.79 -24.31 1.79
CA SER A 455 -28.17 -25.28 2.71
C SER A 455 -27.58 -26.50 2.00
N SER A 456 -28.12 -26.86 0.82
CA SER A 456 -27.61 -27.92 -0.05
C SER A 456 -26.82 -27.37 -1.24
N CYS A 457 -26.24 -26.17 -1.14
CA CYS A 457 -25.51 -25.56 -2.26
C CYS A 457 -24.33 -26.38 -2.81
N LEU A 458 -23.82 -27.35 -2.05
CA LEU A 458 -22.83 -28.30 -2.54
C LEU A 458 -23.36 -29.17 -3.68
N GLU A 459 -24.67 -29.50 -3.67
CA GLU A 459 -25.32 -30.27 -4.74
C GLU A 459 -25.38 -29.48 -6.05
N LEU A 460 -25.43 -28.14 -5.98
CA LEU A 460 -25.41 -27.26 -7.16
C LEU A 460 -24.10 -27.35 -7.96
N LEU A 461 -23.07 -27.98 -7.41
CA LEU A 461 -21.85 -28.29 -8.16
C LEU A 461 -22.03 -29.49 -9.10
N GLN A 462 -23.16 -30.20 -9.07
CA GLN A 462 -23.45 -31.31 -9.99
C GLN A 462 -23.76 -30.84 -11.41
N GLU A 463 -23.60 -31.76 -12.37
CA GLU A 463 -24.07 -31.56 -13.75
C GLU A 463 -25.58 -31.80 -13.82
N ASN A 464 -26.31 -30.88 -14.43
CA ASN A 464 -27.71 -31.05 -14.78
C ASN A 464 -27.88 -31.93 -16.04
N ASP A 465 -29.12 -32.16 -16.46
CA ASP A 465 -29.46 -32.96 -17.65
C ASP A 465 -28.84 -32.43 -18.94
N ASN A 466 -28.52 -31.13 -19.00
CA ASN A 466 -27.85 -30.49 -20.14
C ASN A 466 -26.31 -30.59 -20.08
N LEU A 467 -25.76 -31.36 -19.15
CA LEU A 467 -24.32 -31.49 -18.88
C LEU A 467 -23.66 -30.15 -18.51
N ASP A 468 -24.40 -29.23 -17.89
CA ASP A 468 -23.89 -27.98 -17.36
C ASP A 468 -23.99 -27.93 -15.84
N ILE A 469 -23.17 -27.10 -15.20
CA ILE A 469 -23.13 -27.02 -13.73
C ILE A 469 -24.31 -26.16 -13.24
N GLU A 470 -25.14 -26.70 -12.35
CA GLU A 470 -26.34 -26.00 -11.82
C GLU A 470 -26.00 -24.65 -11.19
N LEU A 471 -24.90 -24.57 -10.43
CA LEU A 471 -24.38 -23.33 -9.87
C LEU A 471 -24.15 -22.25 -10.92
N GLY A 472 -23.72 -22.64 -12.13
CA GLY A 472 -23.51 -21.73 -13.25
C GLY A 472 -24.79 -21.00 -13.64
N SER A 473 -25.89 -21.75 -13.77
CA SER A 473 -27.20 -21.20 -14.13
C SER A 473 -27.72 -20.18 -13.11
N LEU A 474 -27.47 -20.42 -11.82
CA LEU A 474 -27.81 -19.50 -10.74
C LEU A 474 -26.96 -18.22 -10.80
N LEU A 475 -25.65 -18.36 -10.99
CA LEU A 475 -24.74 -17.21 -11.07
C LEU A 475 -24.98 -16.37 -12.33
N ASP A 476 -25.37 -16.99 -13.44
CA ASP A 476 -25.70 -16.31 -14.70
C ASP A 476 -26.94 -15.40 -14.58
N SER A 477 -27.85 -15.67 -13.64
CA SER A 477 -28.95 -14.76 -13.31
C SER A 477 -28.48 -13.43 -12.68
N ASN A 478 -27.22 -13.37 -12.22
CA ASN A 478 -26.61 -12.27 -11.47
C ASN A 478 -27.31 -11.92 -10.14
N ASN A 479 -28.32 -12.67 -9.73
CA ASN A 479 -29.04 -12.49 -8.47
C ASN A 479 -28.35 -13.20 -7.30
N TYR A 480 -27.47 -14.15 -7.58
CA TYR A 480 -26.80 -14.95 -6.57
C TYR A 480 -25.33 -14.56 -6.39
N SER A 481 -24.81 -14.83 -5.21
CA SER A 481 -23.40 -14.73 -4.82
C SER A 481 -22.93 -16.04 -4.25
N VAL A 482 -21.63 -16.29 -4.34
CA VAL A 482 -20.95 -17.48 -3.80
C VAL A 482 -19.65 -17.05 -3.14
N ASN A 483 -19.22 -17.78 -2.11
CA ASN A 483 -17.89 -17.61 -1.55
C ASN A 483 -16.84 -18.13 -2.53
N ASP A 484 -16.40 -17.24 -3.42
CA ASP A 484 -15.45 -17.51 -4.49
C ASP A 484 -14.08 -17.98 -3.97
N PHE A 485 -13.70 -17.54 -2.77
CA PHE A 485 -12.52 -18.08 -2.09
C PHE A 485 -12.66 -19.55 -1.79
N PHE A 486 -13.74 -19.95 -1.14
CA PHE A 486 -13.88 -21.36 -0.76
C PHE A 486 -14.06 -22.24 -2.00
N LEU A 487 -14.81 -21.77 -3.00
CA LEU A 487 -14.96 -22.43 -4.30
C LEU A 487 -13.61 -22.64 -5.00
N PHE A 488 -12.72 -21.64 -4.97
CA PHE A 488 -11.38 -21.75 -5.52
C PHE A 488 -10.57 -22.88 -4.85
N TYR A 489 -10.60 -22.98 -3.52
CA TYR A 489 -9.89 -24.04 -2.81
C TYR A 489 -10.51 -25.43 -2.99
N LEU A 490 -11.85 -25.53 -3.10
CA LEU A 490 -12.51 -26.80 -3.46
C LEU A 490 -12.05 -27.30 -4.82
N HIS A 491 -11.89 -26.40 -5.78
CA HIS A 491 -11.29 -26.71 -7.07
C HIS A 491 -9.81 -27.12 -6.92
N GLN A 492 -8.96 -26.26 -6.35
CA GLN A 492 -7.50 -26.49 -6.27
C GLN A 492 -7.10 -27.75 -5.49
N CYS A 493 -7.82 -28.10 -4.43
CA CYS A 493 -7.53 -29.28 -3.62
C CYS A 493 -8.07 -30.59 -4.21
N GLY A 494 -8.74 -30.53 -5.37
CA GLY A 494 -9.28 -31.72 -6.05
C GLY A 494 -10.56 -32.27 -5.43
N TYR A 495 -11.22 -31.53 -4.53
CA TYR A 495 -12.48 -31.96 -3.92
C TYR A 495 -13.56 -32.19 -4.98
N ILE A 496 -13.69 -31.23 -5.90
CA ILE A 496 -14.69 -31.28 -6.96
C ILE A 496 -14.47 -32.51 -7.86
N ASN A 497 -13.22 -32.77 -8.24
CA ASN A 497 -12.86 -33.92 -9.07
C ASN A 497 -13.17 -35.26 -8.39
N LYS A 498 -13.01 -35.36 -7.07
CA LYS A 498 -13.24 -36.63 -6.35
C LYS A 498 -14.72 -36.97 -6.22
N TYR A 499 -15.58 -35.99 -5.96
CA TYR A 499 -16.97 -36.25 -5.58
C TYR A 499 -17.99 -36.04 -6.71
N PHE A 500 -17.75 -35.10 -7.63
CA PHE A 500 -18.69 -34.83 -8.72
C PHE A 500 -18.28 -35.51 -10.03
N CYS A 501 -16.99 -35.81 -10.22
CA CYS A 501 -16.46 -36.57 -11.35
C CYS A 501 -17.06 -36.12 -12.70
N TYR A 502 -16.90 -34.84 -13.04
CA TYR A 502 -17.45 -34.27 -14.26
C TYR A 502 -17.08 -35.09 -15.50
N LYS A 503 -18.07 -35.34 -16.37
CA LYS A 503 -17.84 -36.11 -17.60
C LYS A 503 -17.03 -35.30 -18.61
N ASN A 504 -17.18 -33.98 -18.57
CA ASN A 504 -16.47 -33.05 -19.44
C ASN A 504 -15.42 -32.25 -18.65
N ASP A 505 -14.16 -32.37 -19.05
CA ASP A 505 -13.03 -31.57 -18.51
C ASP A 505 -13.32 -30.06 -18.55
N ASP A 506 -14.15 -29.59 -19.48
CA ASP A 506 -14.54 -28.18 -19.56
C ASP A 506 -15.42 -27.72 -18.39
N ASN A 507 -16.24 -28.60 -17.81
CA ASN A 507 -17.04 -28.25 -16.64
C ASN A 507 -16.14 -27.98 -15.42
N TYR A 508 -15.07 -28.77 -15.25
CA TYR A 508 -14.09 -28.47 -14.21
C TYR A 508 -13.46 -27.08 -14.39
N LYS A 509 -13.18 -26.68 -15.64
CA LYS A 509 -12.66 -25.33 -15.97
C LYS A 509 -13.72 -24.23 -15.78
N LYS A 510 -15.00 -24.52 -16.03
CA LYS A 510 -16.10 -23.55 -15.83
C LYS A 510 -16.18 -23.05 -14.38
N ILE A 511 -15.79 -23.86 -13.39
CA ILE A 511 -15.68 -23.38 -12.00
C ILE A 511 -14.74 -22.18 -11.87
N ILE A 512 -13.57 -22.24 -12.51
CA ILE A 512 -12.63 -21.10 -12.57
C ILE A 512 -13.23 -19.94 -13.38
N ALA A 513 -13.96 -20.26 -14.45
CA ALA A 513 -14.68 -19.25 -15.25
C ALA A 513 -15.71 -18.48 -14.40
N TYR A 514 -16.46 -19.16 -13.54
CA TYR A 514 -17.43 -18.55 -12.62
C TYR A 514 -16.74 -17.69 -11.58
N ILE A 515 -15.61 -18.13 -11.01
CA ILE A 515 -14.82 -17.32 -10.07
C ILE A 515 -14.34 -16.03 -10.75
N LEU A 516 -13.79 -16.11 -11.97
CA LEU A 516 -13.32 -14.93 -12.70
C LEU A 516 -14.46 -13.96 -13.04
N LYS A 517 -15.62 -14.48 -13.48
CA LYS A 517 -16.76 -13.67 -13.92
C LYS A 517 -17.54 -13.06 -12.74
N TYR A 518 -17.87 -13.86 -11.74
CA TYR A 518 -18.82 -13.51 -10.68
C TYR A 518 -18.19 -13.34 -9.29
N GLY A 519 -16.97 -13.83 -9.07
CA GLY A 519 -16.28 -13.68 -7.79
C GLY A 519 -16.02 -12.21 -7.43
N ILE A 520 -15.80 -11.95 -6.15
CA ILE A 520 -15.52 -10.61 -5.61
C ILE A 520 -14.04 -10.50 -5.19
N ASN A 521 -13.38 -11.62 -4.90
CA ASN A 521 -12.03 -11.66 -4.38
C ASN A 521 -10.98 -11.39 -5.47
N ILE A 522 -10.55 -10.13 -5.58
CA ILE A 522 -9.56 -9.68 -6.57
C ILE A 522 -8.21 -10.40 -6.39
N LYS A 523 -7.81 -10.78 -5.17
CA LYS A 523 -6.53 -11.49 -4.94
C LYS A 523 -6.53 -12.85 -5.63
N ILE A 524 -7.64 -13.59 -5.54
CA ILE A 524 -7.80 -14.89 -6.21
C ILE A 524 -7.86 -14.72 -7.72
N LYS A 525 -8.65 -13.77 -8.23
CA LYS A 525 -8.69 -13.51 -9.68
C LYS A 525 -7.31 -13.18 -10.25
N LYS A 526 -6.53 -12.35 -9.54
CA LYS A 526 -5.12 -12.07 -9.87
C LYS A 526 -4.27 -13.34 -9.83
N GLN A 527 -4.43 -14.19 -8.82
CA GLN A 527 -3.71 -15.46 -8.72
C GLN A 527 -4.02 -16.38 -9.90
N ILE A 528 -5.30 -16.49 -10.30
CA ILE A 528 -5.73 -17.25 -11.47
C ILE A 528 -5.04 -16.71 -12.73
N CYS A 529 -5.12 -15.39 -12.99
CA CYS A 529 -4.46 -14.79 -14.16
C CYS A 529 -2.95 -15.00 -14.17
N LYS A 530 -2.28 -14.91 -13.01
CA LYS A 530 -0.83 -15.19 -12.88
C LYS A 530 -0.50 -16.65 -13.21
N ASN A 531 -1.27 -17.60 -12.68
CA ASN A 531 -1.08 -19.01 -12.99
C ASN A 531 -1.26 -19.27 -14.49
N LEU A 532 -2.31 -18.69 -15.11
CA LEU A 532 -2.53 -18.77 -16.56
C LEU A 532 -1.37 -18.19 -17.38
N LEU A 533 -0.71 -17.15 -16.86
CA LEU A 533 0.44 -16.51 -17.52
C LEU A 533 1.69 -17.40 -17.50
N VAL A 534 1.88 -18.23 -16.47
CA VAL A 534 3.04 -19.12 -16.28
C VAL A 534 2.89 -20.44 -17.06
N PHE A 535 1.68 -21.02 -17.08
CA PHE A 535 1.45 -22.36 -17.65
C PHE A 535 1.06 -22.37 -19.14
N SER A 536 1.18 -21.26 -19.87
CA SER A 536 0.59 -21.11 -21.21
C SER A 536 1.21 -22.01 -22.30
N ASN A 537 2.44 -22.52 -22.12
CA ASN A 537 3.12 -23.26 -23.19
C ASN A 537 2.68 -24.73 -23.34
N ASP A 538 2.28 -25.41 -22.26
CA ASP A 538 1.93 -26.84 -22.26
C ASP A 538 0.41 -27.13 -22.37
N TYR A 539 -0.42 -26.09 -22.41
CA TYR A 539 -1.88 -26.21 -22.27
C TYR A 539 -2.69 -25.42 -23.31
N LYS A 540 -2.18 -25.30 -24.55
CA LYS A 540 -2.75 -24.45 -25.61
C LYS A 540 -4.28 -24.61 -25.78
N ASN A 541 -4.84 -25.81 -25.67
CA ASN A 541 -6.29 -26.04 -25.91
C ASN A 541 -7.17 -26.03 -24.64
N LYS A 542 -6.64 -25.69 -23.45
CA LYS A 542 -7.40 -25.78 -22.19
C LYS A 542 -8.08 -24.48 -21.74
N TYR A 543 -8.04 -23.40 -22.52
CA TYR A 543 -8.47 -22.08 -22.05
C TYR A 543 -9.75 -21.55 -22.68
N TYR A 544 -10.34 -22.25 -23.66
CA TYR A 544 -11.54 -21.78 -24.37
C TYR A 544 -12.70 -21.44 -23.42
N ALA A 545 -12.99 -22.33 -22.46
CA ALA A 545 -14.05 -22.13 -21.45
C ALA A 545 -13.83 -20.90 -20.54
N LEU A 546 -12.61 -20.38 -20.44
CA LEU A 546 -12.28 -19.23 -19.58
C LEU A 546 -12.36 -17.89 -20.32
N MET A 547 -12.38 -17.88 -21.66
CA MET A 547 -12.20 -16.67 -22.46
C MET A 547 -13.23 -15.59 -22.17
N ASN A 548 -14.52 -15.98 -22.14
CA ASN A 548 -15.61 -15.05 -21.83
C ASN A 548 -15.43 -14.42 -20.44
N SER A 549 -15.03 -15.22 -19.45
CA SER A 549 -14.81 -14.73 -18.08
C SER A 549 -13.58 -13.83 -17.97
N ILE A 550 -12.51 -14.09 -18.72
CA ILE A 550 -11.32 -13.21 -18.76
C ILE A 550 -11.69 -11.87 -19.41
N ILE A 551 -12.48 -11.87 -20.48
CA ILE A 551 -12.94 -10.65 -21.15
C ILE A 551 -13.91 -9.86 -20.28
N SER A 552 -14.87 -10.52 -19.64
CA SER A 552 -15.75 -9.90 -18.64
C SER A 552 -14.93 -9.28 -17.50
N PHE A 553 -13.89 -9.98 -17.03
CA PHE A 553 -13.02 -9.48 -15.98
C PHE A 553 -12.23 -8.23 -16.41
N LEU A 554 -11.73 -8.20 -17.66
CA LEU A 554 -11.08 -7.02 -18.23
C LEU A 554 -12.06 -5.84 -18.33
N SER A 555 -13.26 -6.08 -18.87
CA SER A 555 -14.31 -5.07 -19.07
C SER A 555 -14.73 -4.43 -17.73
N ASN A 556 -14.98 -5.25 -16.71
CA ASN A 556 -15.44 -4.80 -15.40
C ASN A 556 -14.35 -4.08 -14.57
N ASN A 557 -13.09 -4.10 -15.01
CA ASN A 557 -11.95 -3.53 -14.27
C ASN A 557 -11.08 -2.63 -15.14
N SER A 558 -11.69 -2.02 -16.17
CA SER A 558 -11.02 -1.14 -17.12
C SER A 558 -10.34 0.07 -16.47
N ASP A 559 -10.83 0.53 -15.32
CA ASP A 559 -10.25 1.64 -14.55
C ASP A 559 -8.99 1.23 -13.74
N HIS A 560 -8.72 -0.07 -13.56
CA HIS A 560 -7.61 -0.57 -12.76
C HIS A 560 -6.39 -0.93 -13.61
N LYS A 561 -5.50 0.07 -13.84
CA LYS A 561 -4.28 -0.05 -14.66
C LYS A 561 -3.52 -1.38 -14.50
N ASN A 562 -3.06 -1.67 -13.28
CA ASN A 562 -2.23 -2.86 -13.01
C ASN A 562 -2.95 -4.18 -13.32
N LEU A 563 -4.27 -4.20 -13.15
CA LEU A 563 -5.08 -5.38 -13.41
C LEU A 563 -5.31 -5.56 -14.92
N CYS A 564 -5.61 -4.49 -15.64
CA CYS A 564 -5.69 -4.49 -17.10
C CYS A 564 -4.39 -5.00 -17.74
N GLN A 565 -3.23 -4.51 -17.27
CA GLN A 565 -1.93 -4.98 -17.76
C GLN A 565 -1.69 -6.47 -17.54
N LEU A 566 -2.08 -7.00 -16.37
CA LEU A 566 -1.98 -8.43 -16.07
C LEU A 566 -2.83 -9.25 -17.02
N ILE A 567 -4.12 -8.87 -17.17
CA ILE A 567 -5.07 -9.59 -18.01
C ILE A 567 -4.64 -9.54 -19.48
N LEU A 568 -4.27 -8.37 -20.01
CA LEU A 568 -3.78 -8.23 -21.37
C LEU A 568 -2.50 -9.05 -21.59
N SER A 569 -1.59 -9.11 -20.61
CA SER A 569 -0.40 -9.97 -20.71
C SER A 569 -0.76 -11.46 -20.76
N THR A 570 -1.76 -11.90 -19.98
CA THR A 570 -2.30 -13.26 -20.08
C THR A 570 -2.88 -13.52 -21.47
N LEU A 571 -3.68 -12.58 -22.03
CA LEU A 571 -4.27 -12.70 -23.36
C LEU A 571 -3.21 -12.79 -24.48
N ILE A 572 -2.15 -11.97 -24.41
CA ILE A 572 -1.03 -12.02 -25.37
C ILE A 572 -0.40 -13.42 -25.37
N ASN A 573 -0.16 -14.00 -24.19
CA ASN A 573 0.49 -15.29 -24.07
C ASN A 573 -0.39 -16.44 -24.57
N ILE A 574 -1.67 -16.50 -24.17
CA ILE A 574 -2.56 -17.62 -24.55
C ILE A 574 -2.96 -17.58 -26.02
N THR A 575 -2.94 -16.40 -26.66
CA THR A 575 -3.24 -16.26 -28.10
C THR A 575 -2.06 -16.56 -29.00
N ASN A 576 -0.86 -16.71 -28.44
CA ASN A 576 0.32 -17.01 -29.23
C ASN A 576 0.21 -18.41 -29.87
N GLU A 577 0.30 -18.47 -31.20
CA GLU A 577 0.16 -19.69 -32.00
C GLU A 577 -1.13 -20.50 -31.75
N ASN A 578 -2.21 -19.85 -31.31
CA ASN A 578 -3.48 -20.51 -31.04
C ASN A 578 -4.63 -19.85 -31.80
N ASN A 579 -4.98 -20.37 -32.97
CA ASN A 579 -6.00 -19.75 -33.84
C ASN A 579 -7.42 -19.85 -33.25
N GLU A 580 -7.76 -20.92 -32.55
CA GLU A 580 -9.08 -21.09 -31.93
C GLU A 580 -9.36 -20.01 -30.87
N LEU A 581 -8.38 -19.70 -30.01
CA LEU A 581 -8.53 -18.64 -29.01
C LEU A 581 -8.55 -17.23 -29.64
N LYS A 582 -7.84 -17.02 -30.75
CA LYS A 582 -7.92 -15.75 -31.50
C LYS A 582 -9.32 -15.55 -32.07
N GLU A 583 -9.89 -16.56 -32.72
CA GLU A 583 -11.28 -16.50 -33.22
C GLU A 583 -12.28 -16.24 -32.08
N CYS A 584 -12.10 -16.91 -30.93
CA CYS A 584 -12.93 -16.69 -29.75
C CYS A 584 -12.87 -15.24 -29.26
N LEU A 585 -11.67 -14.65 -29.17
CA LEU A 585 -11.51 -13.25 -28.75
C LEU A 585 -12.19 -12.26 -29.68
N LEU A 586 -12.10 -12.48 -30.99
CA LEU A 586 -12.75 -11.63 -31.98
C LEU A 586 -14.28 -11.73 -31.88
N LYS A 587 -14.82 -12.96 -31.71
CA LYS A 587 -16.26 -13.16 -31.44
C LYS A 587 -16.74 -12.48 -30.15
N LEU A 588 -15.85 -12.29 -29.17
CA LEU A 588 -16.12 -11.57 -27.93
C LEU A 588 -15.89 -10.05 -28.04
N ASN A 589 -15.70 -9.50 -29.25
CA ASN A 589 -15.51 -8.08 -29.53
C ASN A 589 -14.37 -7.41 -28.74
N ILE A 590 -13.23 -8.09 -28.59
CA ILE A 590 -12.05 -7.54 -27.91
C ILE A 590 -11.57 -6.21 -28.50
N SER A 591 -11.83 -5.96 -29.78
CA SER A 591 -11.52 -4.71 -30.49
C SER A 591 -12.26 -3.51 -29.91
N MET A 592 -13.53 -3.68 -29.52
CA MET A 592 -14.30 -2.61 -28.88
C MET A 592 -13.75 -2.27 -27.49
N ILE A 593 -13.40 -3.28 -26.69
CA ILE A 593 -12.80 -3.10 -25.36
C ILE A 593 -11.43 -2.44 -25.49
N SER A 594 -10.64 -2.85 -26.48
CA SER A 594 -9.32 -2.28 -26.75
C SER A 594 -9.41 -0.79 -27.10
N ASN A 595 -10.38 -0.38 -27.92
CA ASN A 595 -10.63 1.03 -28.19
C ASN A 595 -10.96 1.80 -26.91
N PHE A 596 -11.84 1.27 -26.06
CA PHE A 596 -12.16 1.91 -24.78
C PHE A 596 -10.92 2.08 -23.89
N LEU A 597 -10.09 1.04 -23.79
CA LEU A 597 -8.86 1.09 -23.00
C LEU A 597 -7.81 2.04 -23.57
N ILE A 598 -7.74 2.22 -24.89
CA ILE A 598 -6.83 3.20 -25.52
C ILE A 598 -7.20 4.63 -25.09
N LEU A 599 -8.49 4.94 -24.90
CA LEU A 599 -8.94 6.27 -24.48
C LEU A 599 -8.41 6.67 -23.09
N SER A 600 -7.93 5.73 -22.28
CA SER A 600 -7.25 6.03 -21.00
C SER A 600 -5.95 6.81 -21.17
N ASN A 601 -5.38 6.86 -22.38
CA ASN A 601 -4.06 7.44 -22.69
C ASN A 601 -2.90 6.85 -21.86
N ASP A 602 -3.08 5.66 -21.29
CA ASP A 602 -2.02 4.96 -20.56
C ASP A 602 -1.14 4.15 -21.53
N TYR A 603 0.08 4.63 -21.77
CA TYR A 603 0.99 4.01 -22.73
C TYR A 603 1.42 2.59 -22.36
N ASP A 604 1.37 2.18 -21.09
CA ASP A 604 1.67 0.80 -20.73
C ASP A 604 0.52 -0.13 -21.17
N ILE A 605 -0.73 0.31 -21.02
CA ILE A 605 -1.92 -0.42 -21.50
C ILE A 605 -1.94 -0.45 -23.03
N ILE A 606 -1.73 0.70 -23.68
CA ILE A 606 -1.65 0.82 -25.15
C ILE A 606 -0.59 -0.14 -25.70
N ASN A 607 0.60 -0.21 -25.10
CA ASN A 607 1.63 -1.14 -25.53
C ASN A 607 1.17 -2.60 -25.45
N LYS A 608 0.45 -2.99 -24.39
CA LYS A 608 -0.10 -4.35 -24.27
C LYS A 608 -1.17 -4.64 -25.32
N ILE A 609 -2.04 -3.68 -25.61
CA ILE A 609 -3.03 -3.80 -26.69
C ILE A 609 -2.32 -3.99 -28.03
N VAL A 610 -1.36 -3.13 -28.37
CA VAL A 610 -0.59 -3.25 -29.61
C VAL A 610 0.12 -4.62 -29.70
N LEU A 611 0.72 -5.11 -28.61
CA LEU A 611 1.33 -6.44 -28.59
C LEU A 611 0.31 -7.57 -28.80
N LEU A 612 -0.90 -7.47 -28.24
CA LEU A 612 -1.98 -8.42 -28.50
C LEU A 612 -2.36 -8.44 -29.99
N TYR A 613 -2.42 -7.26 -30.62
CA TYR A 613 -2.77 -7.16 -32.03
C TYR A 613 -1.69 -7.63 -33.00
N ILE A 614 -0.42 -7.73 -32.59
CA ILE A 614 0.58 -8.47 -33.38
C ILE A 614 0.16 -9.94 -33.58
N ASN A 615 -0.56 -10.53 -32.61
CA ASN A 615 -1.12 -11.88 -32.73
C ASN A 615 -2.45 -11.91 -33.48
N LEU A 616 -3.26 -10.85 -33.34
CA LEU A 616 -4.61 -10.71 -33.90
C LEU A 616 -4.66 -9.92 -35.22
N SER A 617 -3.59 -9.84 -35.99
CA SER A 617 -3.61 -9.24 -37.35
C SER A 617 -2.95 -10.11 -38.42
N LYS A 618 -2.74 -11.40 -38.14
CA LYS A 618 -1.98 -12.30 -39.03
C LYS A 618 -2.82 -12.86 -40.19
N GLU A 619 -4.13 -12.97 -40.02
CA GLU A 619 -5.06 -13.53 -41.00
C GLU A 619 -6.07 -12.46 -41.48
N GLU A 620 -6.66 -12.65 -42.66
CA GLU A 620 -7.42 -11.60 -43.36
C GLU A 620 -8.67 -11.18 -42.57
N TYR A 621 -9.43 -12.13 -42.01
CA TYR A 621 -10.62 -11.84 -41.22
C TYR A 621 -10.30 -11.11 -39.91
N MET A 622 -9.10 -11.31 -39.36
CA MET A 622 -8.66 -10.57 -38.17
C MET A 622 -8.39 -9.10 -38.51
N CYS A 623 -7.83 -8.86 -39.71
CA CYS A 623 -7.66 -7.50 -40.23
C CYS A 623 -9.02 -6.83 -40.50
N ASP A 624 -9.99 -7.57 -41.05
CA ASP A 624 -11.36 -7.09 -41.25
C ASP A 624 -11.99 -6.67 -39.90
N ASP A 625 -11.82 -7.46 -38.84
CA ASP A 625 -12.32 -7.11 -37.49
C ASP A 625 -11.73 -5.80 -36.95
N ILE A 626 -10.41 -5.61 -37.06
CA ILE A 626 -9.73 -4.38 -36.61
C ILE A 626 -10.25 -3.14 -37.34
N ILE A 627 -10.47 -3.25 -38.66
CA ILE A 627 -10.98 -2.15 -39.48
C ILE A 627 -12.44 -1.86 -39.14
N ASN A 628 -13.28 -2.89 -39.08
CA ASN A 628 -14.71 -2.73 -38.84
C ASN A 628 -15.02 -2.16 -37.45
N ASN A 629 -14.15 -2.43 -36.47
CA ASN A 629 -14.25 -1.85 -35.13
C ASN A 629 -13.53 -0.49 -34.99
N GLY A 630 -12.94 0.07 -36.06
CA GLY A 630 -12.26 1.38 -36.03
C GLY A 630 -10.92 1.42 -35.28
N LEU A 631 -10.39 0.27 -34.85
CA LEU A 631 -9.15 0.21 -34.05
C LEU A 631 -7.91 0.61 -34.87
N LEU A 632 -7.94 0.39 -36.19
CA LEU A 632 -6.87 0.84 -37.10
C LEU A 632 -6.65 2.36 -37.02
N ILE A 633 -7.73 3.14 -36.91
CA ILE A 633 -7.66 4.60 -36.83
C ILE A 633 -6.90 5.01 -35.58
N ASN A 634 -7.27 4.42 -34.43
CA ASN A 634 -6.59 4.68 -33.16
C ASN A 634 -5.10 4.31 -33.20
N PHE A 635 -4.72 3.19 -33.81
CA PHE A 635 -3.30 2.84 -33.96
C PHE A 635 -2.53 3.85 -34.80
N VAL A 636 -3.10 4.30 -35.92
CA VAL A 636 -2.43 5.26 -36.79
C VAL A 636 -2.35 6.64 -36.10
N ASP A 637 -3.41 7.08 -35.42
CA ASP A 637 -3.39 8.34 -34.66
C ASP A 637 -2.33 8.32 -33.54
N ILE A 638 -2.23 7.22 -32.79
CA ILE A 638 -1.18 7.05 -31.77
C ILE A 638 0.21 7.15 -32.41
N LEU A 639 0.42 6.47 -33.54
CA LEU A 639 1.69 6.52 -34.27
C LEU A 639 2.07 7.96 -34.65
N PHE A 640 1.15 8.70 -35.30
CA PHE A 640 1.38 10.09 -35.70
C PHE A 640 1.58 11.04 -34.50
N ASN A 641 0.96 10.75 -33.36
CA ASN A 641 1.10 11.56 -32.16
C ASN A 641 2.43 11.38 -31.44
N ILE A 642 3.06 10.20 -31.52
CA ILE A 642 4.22 9.87 -30.68
C ILE A 642 5.51 9.51 -31.43
N TYR A 643 5.50 9.38 -32.76
CA TYR A 643 6.67 8.89 -33.53
C TYR A 643 7.96 9.70 -33.31
N HIS A 644 7.83 11.00 -33.01
CA HIS A 644 8.95 11.92 -32.79
C HIS A 644 9.52 11.86 -31.36
N ILE A 645 8.84 11.17 -30.43
CA ILE A 645 9.22 11.12 -29.01
C ILE A 645 10.20 9.97 -28.77
N ASP A 646 11.41 10.30 -28.36
CA ASP A 646 12.49 9.33 -28.13
C ASP A 646 12.47 8.75 -26.70
N ILE A 647 11.34 8.13 -26.34
CA ILE A 647 11.18 7.38 -25.07
C ILE A 647 11.00 5.91 -25.41
N LYS A 648 11.73 5.03 -24.71
CA LYS A 648 11.77 3.59 -25.01
C LYS A 648 10.40 2.95 -25.26
N LEU A 649 9.48 3.12 -24.31
CA LEU A 649 8.12 2.57 -24.42
C LEU A 649 7.36 3.10 -25.65
N LYS A 650 7.44 4.41 -25.93
CA LYS A 650 6.75 5.02 -27.07
C LYS A 650 7.35 4.58 -28.41
N LYS A 651 8.66 4.39 -28.44
CA LYS A 651 9.36 3.83 -29.61
C LYS A 651 8.95 2.39 -29.89
N ASP A 652 8.89 1.56 -28.84
CA ASP A 652 8.41 0.18 -28.95
C ASP A 652 6.97 0.12 -29.49
N ILE A 653 6.08 0.99 -29.00
CA ILE A 653 4.70 1.11 -29.51
C ILE A 653 4.71 1.43 -31.01
N CYS A 654 5.49 2.43 -31.44
CA CYS A 654 5.57 2.80 -32.87
C CYS A 654 6.05 1.63 -33.74
N ILE A 655 7.13 0.95 -33.33
CA ILE A 655 7.70 -0.19 -34.05
C ILE A 655 6.67 -1.32 -34.16
N ASN A 656 5.94 -1.59 -33.08
CA ASN A 656 4.93 -2.63 -33.05
C ASN A 656 3.68 -2.27 -33.88
N ILE A 657 3.25 -1.00 -33.91
CA ILE A 657 2.17 -0.55 -34.80
C ILE A 657 2.58 -0.71 -36.26
N LEU A 658 3.81 -0.31 -36.63
CA LEU A 658 4.32 -0.54 -37.98
C LEU A 658 4.37 -2.04 -38.33
N CYS A 659 4.72 -2.89 -37.37
CA CYS A 659 4.65 -4.35 -37.56
C CYS A 659 3.23 -4.81 -37.92
N ILE A 660 2.20 -4.34 -37.19
CA ILE A 660 0.79 -4.62 -37.46
C ILE A 660 0.42 -4.14 -38.88
N LEU A 661 0.73 -2.89 -39.24
CA LEU A 661 0.47 -2.35 -40.59
C LEU A 661 1.16 -3.18 -41.68
N GLY A 662 2.36 -3.70 -41.40
CA GLY A 662 3.04 -4.64 -42.29
C GLY A 662 2.25 -5.92 -42.53
N GLN A 663 1.53 -6.43 -41.52
CA GLN A 663 0.65 -7.60 -41.67
C GLN A 663 -0.58 -7.28 -42.53
N PHE A 664 -1.16 -6.08 -42.42
CA PHE A 664 -2.22 -5.62 -43.33
C PHE A 664 -1.76 -5.60 -44.79
N PHE A 665 -0.52 -5.16 -45.03
CA PHE A 665 0.05 -5.06 -46.37
C PHE A 665 0.33 -6.40 -47.05
N ASN A 666 0.21 -7.53 -46.34
CA ASN A 666 0.15 -8.84 -46.99
C ASN A 666 -1.07 -8.94 -47.94
N TYR A 667 -2.12 -8.16 -47.70
CA TYR A 667 -3.35 -8.15 -48.50
C TYR A 667 -3.46 -6.85 -49.31
N LYS A 668 -3.48 -6.98 -50.63
CA LYS A 668 -3.49 -5.83 -51.56
C LYS A 668 -4.65 -4.86 -51.35
N LYS A 669 -5.82 -5.34 -50.90
CA LYS A 669 -7.00 -4.48 -50.63
C LYS A 669 -6.71 -3.45 -49.53
N TYR A 670 -6.11 -3.87 -48.41
CA TYR A 670 -5.78 -2.98 -47.30
C TYR A 670 -4.59 -2.08 -47.61
N TYR A 671 -3.62 -2.59 -48.38
CA TYR A 671 -2.50 -1.80 -48.87
C TYR A 671 -2.97 -0.52 -49.58
N ILE A 672 -3.88 -0.66 -50.55
CA ILE A 672 -4.44 0.47 -51.30
C ILE A 672 -5.24 1.38 -50.36
N PHE A 673 -6.08 0.80 -49.50
CA PHE A 673 -6.91 1.56 -48.56
C PHE A 673 -6.06 2.44 -47.62
N ILE A 674 -5.09 1.86 -46.91
CA ILE A 674 -4.30 2.56 -45.91
C ILE A 674 -3.44 3.67 -46.54
N LEU A 675 -2.75 3.38 -47.65
CA LEU A 675 -1.86 4.37 -48.27
C LEU A 675 -2.61 5.54 -48.91
N ASN A 676 -3.85 5.33 -49.34
CA ASN A 676 -4.68 6.42 -49.85
C ASN A 676 -5.26 7.31 -48.74
N HIS A 677 -5.52 6.77 -47.55
CA HIS A 677 -6.14 7.51 -46.45
C HIS A 677 -5.13 8.17 -45.50
N TYR A 678 -3.96 7.56 -45.29
CA TYR A 678 -2.95 8.05 -44.33
C TYR A 678 -1.72 8.61 -45.05
N ILE A 679 -1.89 9.83 -45.57
CA ILE A 679 -0.82 10.59 -46.24
C ILE A 679 0.33 10.84 -45.24
N GLY A 680 1.57 10.56 -45.66
CA GLY A 680 2.77 10.75 -44.83
C GLY A 680 3.17 9.55 -43.98
N LEU A 681 2.40 8.44 -43.97
CA LEU A 681 2.75 7.22 -43.22
C LEU A 681 4.13 6.68 -43.58
N VAL A 682 4.49 6.74 -44.87
CA VAL A 682 5.79 6.27 -45.37
C VAL A 682 6.93 7.10 -44.81
N ASP A 683 6.79 8.43 -44.80
CA ASP A 683 7.81 9.35 -44.29
C ASP A 683 7.99 9.18 -42.78
N VAL A 684 6.89 9.04 -42.04
CA VAL A 684 6.90 8.73 -40.61
C VAL A 684 7.61 7.40 -40.33
N ALA A 685 7.33 6.36 -41.11
CA ALA A 685 7.99 5.07 -40.93
C ALA A 685 9.50 5.16 -41.21
N ILE A 686 9.90 5.87 -42.28
CA ILE A 686 11.32 6.10 -42.60
C ILE A 686 12.01 6.84 -41.45
N TYR A 687 11.39 7.90 -40.94
CA TYR A 687 11.88 8.65 -39.79
C TYR A 687 12.06 7.76 -38.55
N ILE A 688 11.07 6.91 -38.24
CA ILE A 688 11.14 5.98 -37.10
C ILE A 688 12.36 5.07 -37.28
N TYR A 689 12.59 4.50 -38.45
CA TYR A 689 13.76 3.65 -38.71
C TYR A 689 15.09 4.39 -38.50
N GLN A 690 15.20 5.60 -39.05
CA GLN A 690 16.41 6.43 -38.99
C GLN A 690 16.78 6.83 -37.57
N THR A 691 15.77 7.10 -36.73
CA THR A 691 15.95 7.57 -35.35
C THR A 691 15.95 6.44 -34.32
N THR A 692 15.68 5.19 -34.71
CA THR A 692 15.73 4.05 -33.80
C THR A 692 17.18 3.60 -33.62
N ASP A 693 17.62 3.44 -32.37
CA ASP A 693 18.95 2.92 -32.06
C ASP A 693 18.97 1.38 -32.10
N SER A 694 19.83 0.81 -32.96
CA SER A 694 20.00 -0.64 -33.10
C SER A 694 20.63 -1.32 -31.89
N PHE A 695 21.24 -0.58 -30.94
CA PHE A 695 21.72 -1.16 -29.67
C PHE A 695 20.58 -1.48 -28.70
N TYR A 696 19.50 -0.69 -28.73
CA TYR A 696 18.39 -0.80 -27.76
C TYR A 696 17.14 -1.45 -28.33
N PHE A 697 16.97 -1.46 -29.65
CA PHE A 697 15.77 -1.96 -30.32
C PHE A 697 16.09 -2.95 -31.43
N ASP A 698 15.27 -3.99 -31.52
CA ASP A 698 15.30 -4.92 -32.65
C ASP A 698 14.55 -4.33 -33.86
N LYS A 699 15.31 -3.95 -34.90
CA LYS A 699 14.79 -3.38 -36.14
C LYS A 699 14.18 -4.40 -37.10
N ILE A 700 14.21 -5.71 -36.80
CA ILE A 700 13.64 -6.75 -37.69
C ILE A 700 12.18 -6.47 -38.03
N LYS A 701 11.37 -6.01 -37.06
CA LYS A 701 9.96 -5.65 -37.28
C LYS A 701 9.78 -4.50 -38.28
N LEU A 702 10.67 -3.51 -38.24
CA LEU A 702 10.66 -2.41 -39.20
C LEU A 702 11.06 -2.90 -40.60
N ILE A 703 12.09 -3.75 -40.69
CA ILE A 703 12.49 -4.36 -41.97
C ILE A 703 11.34 -5.19 -42.55
N PHE A 704 10.62 -5.95 -41.72
CA PHE A 704 9.41 -6.65 -42.13
C PHE A 704 8.36 -5.68 -42.68
N PHE A 705 8.04 -4.60 -41.96
CA PHE A 705 7.10 -3.58 -42.44
C PHE A 705 7.49 -3.03 -43.82
N PHE A 706 8.74 -2.58 -43.98
CA PHE A 706 9.19 -2.02 -45.26
C PHE A 706 9.15 -3.04 -46.39
N LYS A 707 9.50 -4.31 -46.11
CA LYS A 707 9.42 -5.39 -47.09
C LYS A 707 7.99 -5.55 -47.62
N GLN A 708 6.99 -5.47 -46.74
CA GLN A 708 5.57 -5.58 -47.13
C GLN A 708 5.09 -4.30 -47.84
N LEU A 709 5.45 -3.13 -47.34
CA LEU A 709 5.09 -1.82 -47.92
C LEU A 709 5.55 -1.68 -49.39
N VAL A 710 6.74 -2.16 -49.73
CA VAL A 710 7.30 -1.92 -51.06
C VAL A 710 6.88 -2.95 -52.12
N GLN A 711 6.07 -3.96 -51.77
CA GLN A 711 5.74 -5.04 -52.71
C GLN A 711 5.09 -4.58 -54.01
N TYR A 712 4.18 -3.60 -53.91
CA TYR A 712 3.27 -3.23 -55.01
C TYR A 712 3.56 -1.89 -55.69
N SER A 713 4.57 -1.13 -55.24
CA SER A 713 4.85 0.22 -55.76
C SER A 713 6.32 0.44 -56.03
N TYR A 714 6.67 0.72 -57.30
CA TYR A 714 8.05 1.03 -57.70
C TYR A 714 8.53 2.38 -57.13
N ILE A 715 7.62 3.34 -56.93
CA ILE A 715 7.93 4.64 -56.33
C ILE A 715 8.37 4.44 -54.88
N LEU A 716 7.63 3.64 -54.12
CA LEU A 716 8.00 3.32 -52.74
C LEU A 716 9.25 2.46 -52.67
N LYS A 717 9.47 1.53 -53.61
CA LYS A 717 10.74 0.80 -53.73
C LYS A 717 11.92 1.76 -53.88
N ASP A 718 11.82 2.77 -54.74
CA ASP A 718 12.90 3.76 -54.94
C ASP A 718 13.14 4.61 -53.68
N GLN A 719 12.07 5.15 -53.10
CA GLN A 719 12.13 5.98 -51.89
C GLN A 719 12.78 5.21 -50.72
N VAL A 720 12.28 4.02 -50.40
CA VAL A 720 12.80 3.19 -49.32
C VAL A 720 14.25 2.78 -49.58
N CYS A 721 14.61 2.43 -50.84
CA CYS A 721 15.97 2.07 -51.19
C CYS A 721 16.96 3.22 -50.94
N LYS A 722 16.64 4.43 -51.39
CA LYS A 722 17.50 5.60 -51.22
C LYS A 722 17.71 5.96 -49.76
N HIS A 723 16.67 5.92 -48.94
CA HIS A 723 16.74 6.35 -47.55
C HIS A 723 17.27 5.29 -46.58
N LEU A 724 16.96 4.00 -46.78
CA LEU A 724 17.23 2.96 -45.78
C LEU A 724 18.42 2.06 -46.11
N CYS A 725 18.68 1.74 -47.38
CA CYS A 725 19.79 0.85 -47.74
C CYS A 725 21.15 1.31 -47.19
N PRO A 726 21.54 2.61 -47.25
CA PRO A 726 22.80 3.05 -46.65
C PRO A 726 22.93 2.73 -45.17
N LEU A 727 21.83 2.90 -44.42
CA LEU A 727 21.78 2.66 -42.98
C LEU A 727 21.83 1.18 -42.67
N ILE A 728 21.04 0.37 -43.38
CA ILE A 728 21.02 -1.09 -43.22
C ILE A 728 22.40 -1.69 -43.49
N ILE A 729 23.08 -1.26 -44.56
CA ILE A 729 24.44 -1.74 -44.90
C ILE A 729 25.40 -1.42 -43.75
N LYS A 730 25.37 -0.18 -43.24
CA LYS A 730 26.20 0.24 -42.10
C LYS A 730 25.90 -0.60 -40.85
N GLU A 731 24.63 -0.83 -40.54
CA GLU A 731 24.19 -1.60 -39.38
C GLU A 731 24.61 -3.09 -39.48
N ILE A 732 24.56 -3.70 -40.66
CA ILE A 732 25.04 -5.08 -40.86
C ILE A 732 26.51 -5.22 -40.49
N TYR A 733 27.35 -4.27 -40.90
CA TYR A 733 28.78 -4.28 -40.57
C TYR A 733 29.03 -4.10 -39.06
N LEU A 734 28.20 -3.30 -38.38
CA LEU A 734 28.37 -2.98 -36.97
C LEU A 734 27.90 -4.08 -36.02
N PHE A 735 26.74 -4.70 -36.29
CA PHE A 735 26.05 -5.55 -35.30
C PHE A 735 26.12 -7.05 -35.58
N GLN A 736 26.36 -7.46 -36.84
CA GLN A 736 26.51 -8.86 -37.25
C GLN A 736 25.42 -9.84 -36.75
N ASN A 737 24.20 -9.35 -36.52
CA ASN A 737 23.07 -10.20 -36.09
C ASN A 737 22.49 -10.98 -37.30
N ASN A 738 22.49 -12.31 -37.20
CA ASN A 738 22.09 -13.20 -38.30
C ASN A 738 20.64 -12.99 -38.76
N ASP A 739 19.69 -12.83 -37.83
CA ASP A 739 18.28 -12.67 -38.14
C ASP A 739 17.99 -11.30 -38.79
N PHE A 740 18.71 -10.27 -38.33
CA PHE A 740 18.67 -8.95 -38.93
C PHE A 740 19.26 -8.95 -40.35
N ILE A 741 20.40 -9.60 -40.56
CA ILE A 741 21.02 -9.74 -41.89
C ILE A 741 20.06 -10.49 -42.82
N TYR A 742 19.52 -11.62 -42.37
CA TYR A 742 18.57 -12.41 -43.16
C TYR A 742 17.34 -11.60 -43.56
N SER A 743 16.75 -10.88 -42.62
CA SER A 743 15.60 -10.00 -42.86
C SER A 743 15.94 -8.87 -43.83
N SER A 744 17.11 -8.25 -43.67
CA SER A 744 17.60 -7.18 -44.56
C SER A 744 17.80 -7.66 -45.99
N LEU A 745 18.37 -8.86 -46.17
CA LEU A 745 18.53 -9.46 -47.51
C LEU A 745 17.17 -9.76 -48.17
N ASN A 746 16.14 -10.12 -47.40
CA ASN A 746 14.79 -10.24 -47.95
C ASN A 746 14.24 -8.91 -48.46
N LEU A 747 14.47 -7.82 -47.73
CA LEU A 747 14.06 -6.49 -48.18
C LEU A 747 14.81 -6.10 -49.45
N PHE A 748 16.15 -6.28 -49.49
CA PHE A 748 16.94 -6.00 -50.68
C PHE A 748 16.49 -6.79 -51.91
N ASP A 749 16.10 -8.04 -51.75
CA ASP A 749 15.55 -8.85 -52.85
C ASP A 749 14.30 -8.22 -53.46
N VAL A 750 13.34 -7.79 -52.64
CA VAL A 750 12.11 -7.13 -53.13
C VAL A 750 12.41 -5.76 -53.75
N LEU A 751 13.35 -5.00 -53.17
CA LEU A 751 13.78 -3.72 -53.73
C LEU A 751 14.46 -3.88 -55.09
N CYS A 752 15.22 -4.97 -55.29
CA CYS A 752 15.93 -5.29 -56.53
C CYS A 752 15.04 -5.78 -57.67
N ASP A 753 13.73 -5.95 -57.46
CA ASP A 753 12.80 -6.12 -58.58
C ASP A 753 12.71 -4.85 -59.43
N TYR A 754 13.02 -3.67 -58.86
CA TYR A 754 13.07 -2.42 -59.60
C TYR A 754 14.49 -2.15 -60.11
N LYS A 755 14.64 -2.10 -61.43
CA LYS A 755 15.96 -2.00 -62.10
C LYS A 755 16.81 -0.81 -61.62
N ILE A 756 16.19 0.35 -61.35
CA ILE A 756 16.90 1.55 -60.88
C ILE A 756 17.54 1.31 -59.51
N ASN A 757 16.89 0.56 -58.62
CA ASN A 757 17.45 0.22 -57.31
C ASN A 757 18.69 -0.66 -57.43
N CYS A 758 18.76 -1.57 -58.41
CA CYS A 758 19.97 -2.37 -58.65
C CYS A 758 21.16 -1.48 -59.06
N LEU A 759 20.92 -0.46 -59.89
CA LEU A 759 21.94 0.52 -60.27
C LEU A 759 22.41 1.32 -59.04
N TYR A 760 21.47 1.81 -58.24
CA TYR A 760 21.78 2.55 -57.01
C TYR A 760 22.60 1.71 -56.03
N LEU A 761 22.17 0.48 -55.73
CA LEU A 761 22.92 -0.44 -54.85
C LEU A 761 24.32 -0.76 -55.39
N HIS A 762 24.48 -0.87 -56.70
CA HIS A 762 25.81 -1.03 -57.30
C HIS A 762 26.69 0.21 -57.08
N THR A 763 26.16 1.42 -57.28
CA THR A 763 26.90 2.66 -56.97
C THR A 763 27.28 2.78 -55.49
N MET A 764 26.47 2.20 -54.60
CA MET A 764 26.73 2.11 -53.16
C MET A 764 27.72 1.01 -52.75
N GLN A 765 28.34 0.31 -53.71
CA GLN A 765 29.28 -0.78 -53.44
C GLN A 765 28.67 -1.92 -52.59
N ILE A 766 27.48 -2.41 -52.98
CA ILE A 766 26.84 -3.55 -52.30
C ILE A 766 27.62 -4.87 -52.42
N LEU A 767 28.47 -5.04 -53.44
CA LEU A 767 29.22 -6.29 -53.67
C LEU A 767 30.22 -6.62 -52.53
N PRO A 768 31.01 -5.66 -52.01
CA PRO A 768 31.78 -5.83 -50.77
C PRO A 768 30.95 -6.37 -49.59
N LEU A 769 29.72 -5.89 -49.40
CA LEU A 769 28.83 -6.40 -48.36
C LEU A 769 28.49 -7.87 -48.59
N PHE A 770 28.19 -8.25 -49.84
CA PHE A 770 27.92 -9.65 -50.18
C PHE A 770 29.12 -10.56 -49.91
N HIS A 771 30.33 -10.12 -50.24
CA HIS A 771 31.55 -10.86 -49.89
C HIS A 771 31.74 -10.99 -48.38
N PHE A 772 31.52 -9.90 -47.64
CA PHE A 772 31.54 -9.92 -46.18
C PHE A 772 30.53 -10.93 -45.61
N ILE A 773 29.26 -10.89 -46.03
CA ILE A 773 28.23 -11.82 -45.52
C ILE A 773 28.57 -13.28 -45.85
N LYS A 774 29.11 -13.55 -47.06
CA LYS A 774 29.58 -14.90 -47.42
C LYS A 774 30.70 -15.39 -46.50
N SER A 775 31.58 -14.50 -46.05
CA SER A 775 32.67 -14.83 -45.12
C SER A 775 32.22 -15.23 -43.71
N ILE A 776 30.97 -14.90 -43.33
CA ILE A 776 30.36 -15.29 -42.03
C ILE A 776 30.11 -16.81 -41.96
N ASN A 777 30.19 -17.54 -43.09
CA ASN A 777 30.05 -19.01 -43.17
C ASN A 777 28.70 -19.58 -42.68
N ILE A 778 27.61 -18.80 -42.78
CA ILE A 778 26.25 -19.28 -42.50
C ILE A 778 25.55 -19.67 -43.81
N ILE A 779 25.16 -20.94 -43.92
CA ILE A 779 24.65 -21.55 -45.15
C ILE A 779 23.44 -20.78 -45.72
N ASP A 780 22.48 -20.42 -44.88
CA ASP A 780 21.26 -19.75 -45.35
C ASP A 780 21.51 -18.33 -45.83
N LEU A 781 22.38 -17.57 -45.15
CA LEU A 781 22.82 -16.25 -45.59
C LEU A 781 23.58 -16.34 -46.91
N TYR A 782 24.50 -17.30 -47.02
CA TYR A 782 25.30 -17.53 -48.23
C TYR A 782 24.41 -17.80 -49.45
N LYS A 783 23.45 -18.72 -49.33
CA LYS A 783 22.48 -19.04 -50.39
C LYS A 783 21.65 -17.82 -50.80
N LYS A 784 21.23 -17.00 -49.82
CA LYS A 784 20.42 -15.80 -50.06
C LYS A 784 21.21 -14.72 -50.80
N VAL A 785 22.45 -14.49 -50.39
CA VAL A 785 23.35 -13.52 -51.01
C VAL A 785 23.66 -13.88 -52.45
N ILE A 786 23.92 -15.16 -52.76
CA ILE A 786 24.16 -15.57 -54.16
C ILE A 786 22.98 -15.21 -55.06
N LYS A 787 21.76 -15.57 -54.65
CA LYS A 787 20.55 -15.26 -55.42
C LYS A 787 20.39 -13.76 -55.67
N LEU A 788 20.64 -12.96 -54.63
CA LEU A 788 20.54 -11.51 -54.71
C LEU A 788 21.65 -10.89 -55.59
N GLU A 789 22.88 -11.37 -55.45
CA GLU A 789 24.02 -10.93 -56.25
C GLU A 789 23.81 -11.22 -57.74
N ASP A 790 23.31 -12.41 -58.08
CA ASP A 790 22.96 -12.78 -59.45
C ASP A 790 21.86 -11.89 -60.02
N LYS A 791 20.85 -11.54 -59.20
CA LYS A 791 19.77 -10.62 -59.58
C LYS A 791 20.28 -9.22 -59.89
N VAL A 792 21.15 -8.68 -59.01
CA VAL A 792 21.78 -7.37 -59.23
C VAL A 792 22.64 -7.40 -60.49
N LYS A 793 23.51 -8.40 -60.67
CA LYS A 793 24.37 -8.53 -61.86
C LYS A 793 23.59 -8.69 -63.15
N LYS A 794 22.51 -9.48 -63.15
CA LYS A 794 21.64 -9.68 -64.33
C LYS A 794 21.01 -8.36 -64.77
N ASN A 795 20.53 -7.55 -63.82
CA ASN A 795 19.91 -6.27 -64.13
C ASN A 795 20.91 -5.19 -64.61
N LEU A 796 22.20 -5.32 -64.23
CA LEU A 796 23.30 -4.47 -64.70
C LEU A 796 23.76 -4.80 -66.13
N LYS A 797 23.77 -6.07 -66.52
CA LYS A 797 24.19 -6.54 -67.87
C LYS A 797 23.27 -6.09 -69.02
N ILE A 798 22.11 -5.50 -68.72
CA ILE A 798 21.13 -4.99 -69.71
C ILE A 798 21.27 -3.45 -69.84
N VAL A 799 22.37 -2.86 -69.37
CA VAL A 799 22.64 -1.41 -69.43
C VAL A 799 24.01 -1.10 -70.05
N THR A 800 24.91 -2.08 -70.07
CA THR A 800 26.05 -2.16 -71.00
C THR A 800 25.59 -2.74 -72.32
#